data_AF-A6RD62-F1
#
_entry.id   AF-A6RD62-F1
#
_cell.length_a   1.000
_cell.length_b   1.000
_cell.length_c   1.000
_cell.angle_alpha   90.00
_cell.angle_beta   90.00
_cell.angle_gamma   90.00
#
_symmetry.space_group_name_H-M   'P 1'
#
loop_
_entity.id
_entity.type
_entity.pdbx_description
1 polymer ?
#
loop_
_entity_poly.entity_id
_entity_poly.type
_entity_poly.pdbx_seq_one_letter_code
_entity_poly.pdbx_strand_id
1 'polypeptide(L)'
;MAPYAYAVYYGVFIQLPRQPDEPATATSPPKHRLSINHGALWVSQADGKIKGFDWTVKDEEGLAGLIKRMGWRVEIQDQGSVGGVGELVTIVKARAKRNGFFFPGFIDSHIHAPQYPNSGIFGSSTLLDWLETYTFPLESSFGNKDNPSEPPLSARTVYNRVVSRTLSHGTTCAAYYATIHVPATNLLATICHAKGQRALVGRVCMDNSAICPEYYRDESAASSLSATKATIAHIRALDPSSALIRPIITPRFAPSCTPKALSDLGALAASTSPPTPIQTHISENLNEIALVAKLFPTSKSYADVYDSAGLLTPHTILAHAVHLSADERVLLAARRSAVAHCPASNSAIGSGLCPVRDLLDEGITVGLGTDVSGGWSPSVLEAVRQACLVSRLVPFGNSNGSAAAGPSRGGKGAGREKIGVEEGLYLATRGGAGVVGLQDVIGGFEVGMYWDAQMVEIGEAVDDDGEGVRDDIFNRGRYNSNVDVFGWESWEEKIAKWVWNGDDRNVKAVWVAGRAIQYSQYYIYAFQQAHRDSNQRDTRVKFRVLIVGGGIAGLVLANMLQKHGIDFLLLEAYPEIAPQVGASIGFQPHGLRILDQLGVYQELRKQGELLVTFPDAENTFVQRHGYPLIFLERQLALNILYSHLDKSKVLTGKAVCNVALLQNGVTVTTKNGDLYSADIIVGCEWHPQHGSPGNDMRCDYGCVFGISKVSSPLPIGSFTSVLRRNNSYGILGGLHGRVYWFHFFKLQNRAYGAGIPRFSKEDESRHIQGHENDILTPNLKFKDLVKGKVTCNMTALPEYIVQQWHHNRIITIGDSAHKVR
;
A
#
# COMPACT_ATOMS: atom_id res chain seq x y z
N MET A 1 3.64 18.59 -22.98
CA MET A 1 5.03 18.09 -23.04
C MET A 1 5.10 16.83 -23.88
N ALA A 2 6.23 16.61 -24.54
CA ALA A 2 6.57 15.29 -25.07
C ALA A 2 6.69 14.30 -23.90
N PRO A 3 6.06 13.10 -23.96
CA PRO A 3 6.25 12.09 -22.93
C PRO A 3 7.72 11.68 -22.83
N TYR A 4 8.20 11.32 -21.63
CA TYR A 4 9.52 10.74 -21.45
C TYR A 4 9.65 9.50 -22.35
N ALA A 5 10.71 9.41 -23.15
CA ALA A 5 10.96 8.25 -23.99
C ALA A 5 11.45 7.08 -23.14
N TYR A 6 12.31 7.36 -22.15
CA TYR A 6 12.93 6.37 -21.28
C TYR A 6 12.95 6.79 -19.80
N ALA A 7 12.94 5.80 -18.92
CA ALA A 7 13.51 5.93 -17.58
C ALA A 7 14.89 5.27 -17.56
N VAL A 8 15.89 6.00 -17.07
CA VAL A 8 17.27 5.55 -16.88
C VAL A 8 17.47 5.20 -15.42
N TYR A 9 17.71 3.94 -15.13
CA TYR A 9 18.05 3.42 -13.82
C TYR A 9 19.57 3.39 -13.68
N TYR A 10 20.10 3.91 -12.57
CA TYR A 10 21.53 3.98 -12.30
C TYR A 10 21.86 3.43 -10.91
N GLY A 11 22.90 2.60 -10.82
CA GLY A 11 23.35 1.98 -9.58
C GLY A 11 23.74 0.52 -9.79
N VAL A 12 23.59 -0.29 -8.74
CA VAL A 12 23.96 -1.72 -8.76
C VAL A 12 22.76 -2.54 -9.21
N PHE A 13 22.97 -3.46 -10.16
CA PHE A 13 22.00 -4.39 -10.71
C PHE A 13 22.48 -5.80 -10.43
N ILE A 14 21.65 -6.58 -9.76
CA ILE A 14 21.97 -7.95 -9.37
C ILE A 14 20.89 -8.85 -9.95
N GLN A 15 21.31 -9.90 -10.65
CA GLN A 15 20.39 -10.91 -11.21
C GLN A 15 21.09 -12.26 -11.31
N LEU A 16 20.32 -13.30 -11.65
CA LEU A 16 20.87 -14.59 -12.03
C LEU A 16 20.84 -14.78 -13.56
N PRO A 17 21.92 -15.30 -14.18
CA PRO A 17 21.92 -15.68 -15.58
C PRO A 17 20.89 -16.78 -15.90
N ARG A 18 20.54 -16.94 -17.18
CA ARG A 18 19.58 -17.97 -17.64
C ARG A 18 20.06 -19.40 -17.43
N GLN A 19 21.37 -19.60 -17.53
CA GLN A 19 22.02 -20.89 -17.36
C GLN A 19 22.99 -20.79 -16.18
N PRO A 20 23.21 -21.88 -15.44
CA PRO A 20 24.23 -21.89 -14.41
C PRO A 20 25.63 -21.68 -15.03
N ASP A 21 26.53 -21.05 -14.28
CA ASP A 21 27.91 -20.82 -14.70
C ASP A 21 28.68 -22.13 -14.87
N GLU A 22 28.37 -23.11 -14.01
CA GLU A 22 28.89 -24.47 -14.08
C GLU A 22 27.67 -25.42 -14.10
N PRO A 23 27.53 -26.29 -15.12
CA PRO A 23 26.41 -27.23 -15.18
C PRO A 23 26.51 -28.28 -14.05
N ALA A 24 25.38 -28.90 -13.73
CA ALA A 24 25.35 -29.99 -12.77
C ALA A 24 26.24 -31.15 -13.23
N THR A 25 26.90 -31.81 -12.28
CA THR A 25 27.63 -33.07 -12.50
C THR A 25 27.04 -34.18 -11.63
N ALA A 26 27.50 -35.42 -11.83
CA ALA A 26 27.09 -36.55 -11.01
C ALA A 26 27.38 -36.36 -9.51
N THR A 27 28.37 -35.54 -9.16
CA THR A 27 28.83 -35.35 -7.77
C THR A 27 28.67 -33.92 -7.25
N SER A 28 28.22 -32.97 -8.07
CA SER A 28 28.08 -31.57 -7.67
C SER A 28 26.84 -30.91 -8.29
N PRO A 29 26.13 -30.06 -7.54
CA PRO A 29 24.99 -29.32 -8.07
C PRO A 29 25.45 -28.27 -9.12
N PRO A 30 24.54 -27.77 -9.96
CA PRO A 30 24.84 -26.62 -10.82
C PRO A 30 25.23 -25.42 -9.95
N LYS A 31 26.18 -24.62 -10.42
CA LYS A 31 26.64 -23.44 -9.71
C LYS A 31 26.08 -22.19 -10.36
N HIS A 32 25.15 -21.55 -9.66
CA HIS A 32 24.65 -20.23 -10.01
C HIS A 32 25.51 -19.16 -9.32
N ARG A 33 26.00 -18.18 -10.08
CA ARG A 33 26.65 -16.98 -9.55
C ARG A 33 25.79 -15.76 -9.84
N LEU A 34 25.79 -14.82 -8.90
CA LEU A 34 25.14 -13.53 -9.07
C LEU A 34 25.87 -12.74 -10.16
N SER A 35 25.12 -12.26 -11.16
CA SER A 35 25.61 -11.24 -12.08
C SER A 35 25.43 -9.89 -11.42
N ILE A 36 26.53 -9.31 -10.92
CA ILE A 36 26.55 -8.04 -10.19
C ILE A 36 27.18 -6.97 -11.09
N ASN A 37 26.35 -6.03 -11.58
CA ASN A 37 26.81 -4.97 -12.47
C ASN A 37 26.56 -3.59 -11.84
N HIS A 38 27.54 -2.70 -11.90
CA HIS A 38 27.35 -1.28 -11.61
C HIS A 38 27.31 -0.52 -12.93
N GLY A 39 26.24 0.24 -13.17
CA GLY A 39 26.05 0.99 -14.41
C GLY A 39 24.69 1.64 -14.55
N ALA A 40 24.30 1.87 -15.80
CA ALA A 40 23.00 2.41 -16.16
C ALA A 40 22.22 1.42 -17.04
N LEU A 41 20.90 1.37 -16.87
CA LEU A 41 19.97 0.58 -17.69
C LEU A 41 18.76 1.46 -18.01
N TRP A 42 18.28 1.45 -19.25
CA TRP A 42 17.13 2.27 -19.64
C TRP A 42 15.95 1.46 -20.17
N VAL A 43 14.76 1.89 -19.78
CA VAL A 43 13.49 1.24 -20.02
C VAL A 43 12.60 2.19 -20.79
N SER A 44 12.01 1.73 -21.89
CA SER A 44 11.05 2.55 -22.64
C SER A 44 9.78 2.74 -21.84
N GLN A 45 9.33 3.99 -21.75
CA GLN A 45 8.06 4.31 -21.10
C GLN A 45 6.85 3.96 -21.97
N ALA A 46 7.06 3.74 -23.28
CA ALA A 46 5.98 3.39 -24.21
C ALA A 46 5.52 1.94 -24.05
N ASP A 47 6.47 1.00 -23.88
CA ASP A 47 6.18 -0.44 -23.81
C ASP A 47 6.69 -1.12 -22.54
N GLY A 48 7.36 -0.39 -21.64
CA GLY A 48 7.84 -0.93 -20.37
C GLY A 48 9.02 -1.90 -20.48
N LYS A 49 9.65 -1.99 -21.66
CA LYS A 49 10.74 -2.94 -21.93
C LYS A 49 12.11 -2.30 -21.81
N ILE A 50 13.07 -3.11 -21.38
CA ILE A 50 14.49 -2.77 -21.33
C ILE A 50 14.98 -2.57 -22.76
N LYS A 51 15.57 -1.42 -23.06
CA LYS A 51 16.09 -1.08 -24.40
C LYS A 51 17.60 -1.09 -24.48
N GLY A 52 18.29 -1.03 -23.34
CA GLY A 52 19.73 -1.18 -23.28
C GLY A 52 20.28 -0.90 -21.88
N PHE A 53 21.58 -1.08 -21.77
CA PHE A 53 22.36 -0.82 -20.57
C PHE A 53 23.78 -0.40 -20.96
N ASP A 54 24.48 0.25 -20.04
CA ASP A 54 25.90 0.59 -20.12
C ASP A 54 26.53 0.36 -18.75
N TRP A 55 27.22 -0.78 -18.61
CA TRP A 55 27.93 -1.16 -17.39
C TRP A 55 29.29 -0.46 -17.23
N THR A 56 29.72 0.35 -18.21
CA THR A 56 30.96 1.14 -18.09
C THR A 56 30.76 2.42 -17.30
N VAL A 57 29.50 2.83 -17.06
CA VAL A 57 29.15 3.99 -16.24
C VAL A 57 29.41 3.69 -14.76
N LYS A 58 30.46 4.25 -14.16
CA LYS A 58 30.83 3.96 -12.76
C LYS A 58 30.55 5.07 -11.76
N ASP A 59 30.27 6.27 -12.24
CA ASP A 59 30.05 7.47 -11.43
C ASP A 59 29.08 8.44 -12.13
N GLU A 60 28.81 9.55 -11.45
CA GLU A 60 27.94 10.63 -11.93
C GLU A 60 28.47 11.29 -13.22
N GLU A 61 29.79 11.37 -13.38
CA GLU A 61 30.42 11.92 -14.59
C GLU A 61 30.19 11.00 -15.80
N GLY A 62 30.38 9.70 -15.61
CA GLY A 62 30.06 8.67 -16.60
C GLY A 62 28.58 8.68 -16.96
N LEU A 63 27.68 8.90 -15.99
CA LEU A 63 26.25 8.98 -16.23
C LEU A 63 25.92 10.22 -17.07
N ALA A 64 26.45 11.39 -16.71
CA ALA A 64 26.31 12.60 -17.51
C ALA A 64 26.88 12.43 -18.93
N GLY A 65 28.01 11.73 -19.05
CA GLY A 65 28.61 11.34 -20.33
C GLY A 65 27.69 10.45 -21.17
N LEU A 66 27.04 9.45 -20.56
CA LEU A 66 26.05 8.59 -21.25
C LEU A 66 24.88 9.42 -21.77
N ILE A 67 24.27 10.26 -20.92
CA ILE A 67 23.15 11.13 -21.31
C ILE A 67 23.54 11.98 -22.53
N LYS A 68 24.73 12.57 -22.51
CA LYS A 68 25.26 13.37 -23.62
C LYS A 68 25.49 12.53 -24.89
N ARG A 69 26.11 11.35 -24.76
CA ARG A 69 26.36 10.43 -25.90
C ARG A 69 25.06 9.98 -26.57
N MET A 70 24.02 9.73 -25.78
CA MET A 70 22.71 9.30 -26.27
C MET A 70 21.86 10.44 -26.83
N GLY A 71 22.30 11.69 -26.71
CA GLY A 71 21.52 12.87 -27.10
C GLY A 71 20.24 13.03 -26.27
N TRP A 72 20.20 12.47 -25.06
CA TRP A 72 19.05 12.56 -24.18
C TRP A 72 19.03 13.88 -23.42
N ARG A 73 17.82 14.34 -23.13
CA ARG A 73 17.57 15.50 -22.28
C ARG A 73 17.08 15.00 -20.94
N VAL A 74 17.77 15.42 -19.89
CA VAL A 74 17.34 15.23 -18.49
C VAL A 74 16.79 16.55 -18.01
N GLU A 75 15.68 16.51 -17.30
CA GLU A 75 15.14 17.72 -16.68
C GLU A 75 16.00 18.07 -15.46
N ILE A 76 16.81 19.13 -15.58
CA ILE A 76 17.66 19.65 -14.50
C ILE A 76 16.87 20.74 -13.76
N GLN A 77 16.74 20.61 -12.44
CA GLN A 77 15.82 21.40 -11.62
C GLN A 77 16.23 22.88 -11.36
N ASP A 78 17.33 23.41 -11.90
CA ASP A 78 17.84 24.73 -11.45
C ASP A 78 18.39 25.70 -12.52
N GLN A 79 18.33 25.39 -13.82
CA GLN A 79 18.63 26.36 -14.87
C GLN A 79 17.67 26.18 -16.04
N GLY A 80 17.02 27.27 -16.45
CA GLY A 80 15.94 27.29 -17.43
C GLY A 80 16.17 26.34 -18.61
N SER A 81 15.13 25.59 -18.96
CA SER A 81 15.12 24.63 -20.06
C SER A 81 15.59 25.28 -21.36
N VAL A 82 16.83 24.99 -21.76
CA VAL A 82 17.34 25.33 -23.08
C VAL A 82 16.64 24.40 -24.08
N GLY A 83 15.90 24.98 -25.03
CA GLY A 83 15.25 24.26 -26.12
C GLY A 83 16.27 23.54 -27.01
N GLY A 84 16.63 22.31 -26.64
CA GLY A 84 17.46 21.41 -27.43
C GLY A 84 16.65 20.33 -28.15
N VAL A 85 17.22 19.72 -29.18
CA VAL A 85 16.67 18.56 -29.91
C VAL A 85 17.15 17.27 -29.23
N GLY A 86 16.26 16.37 -28.82
CA GLY A 86 16.62 15.09 -28.15
C GLY A 86 15.46 14.46 -27.37
N GLU A 87 15.53 13.17 -27.04
CA GLU A 87 14.48 12.48 -26.26
C GLU A 87 14.56 12.84 -24.77
N LEU A 88 13.41 13.06 -24.12
CA LEU A 88 13.35 13.39 -22.69
C LEU A 88 13.43 12.09 -21.85
N VAL A 89 14.26 12.06 -20.80
CA VAL A 89 14.42 10.89 -19.92
C VAL A 89 14.34 11.25 -18.43
N THR A 90 13.85 10.32 -17.61
CA THR A 90 13.94 10.40 -16.14
C THR A 90 15.13 9.59 -15.63
N ILE A 91 15.70 9.96 -14.47
CA ILE A 91 16.79 9.20 -13.83
C ILE A 91 16.32 8.68 -12.47
N VAL A 92 16.49 7.38 -12.24
CA VAL A 92 16.20 6.69 -10.97
C VAL A 92 17.50 6.09 -10.43
N LYS A 93 17.88 6.45 -9.20
CA LYS A 93 19.17 6.04 -8.62
C LYS A 93 18.98 5.11 -7.42
N ALA A 94 19.68 3.98 -7.41
CA ALA A 94 19.88 3.19 -6.20
C ALA A 94 20.95 3.86 -5.32
N ARG A 95 20.68 4.01 -4.02
CA ARG A 95 21.59 4.74 -3.11
C ARG A 95 22.78 3.88 -2.71
N ALA A 96 23.92 4.10 -3.35
CA ALA A 96 25.16 3.35 -3.09
C ALA A 96 25.57 3.36 -1.61
N LYS A 97 25.50 4.52 -0.92
CA LYS A 97 25.81 4.64 0.51
C LYS A 97 24.97 3.71 1.40
N ARG A 98 23.72 3.43 0.99
CA ARG A 98 22.77 2.58 1.71
C ARG A 98 22.73 1.15 1.18
N ASN A 99 23.78 0.74 0.46
CA ASN A 99 23.87 -0.56 -0.21
C ASN A 99 22.61 -0.85 -1.05
N GLY A 100 22.12 0.16 -1.77
CA GLY A 100 20.94 0.04 -2.63
C GLY A 100 21.25 -0.67 -3.95
N PHE A 101 20.36 -1.56 -4.39
CA PHE A 101 20.50 -2.30 -5.64
C PHE A 101 19.13 -2.61 -6.28
N PHE A 102 19.13 -2.84 -7.59
CA PHE A 102 18.00 -3.38 -8.34
C PHE A 102 18.11 -4.89 -8.47
N PHE A 103 17.00 -5.58 -8.25
CA PHE A 103 16.86 -7.04 -8.39
C PHE A 103 15.60 -7.36 -9.19
N PRO A 104 15.54 -8.46 -9.97
CA PRO A 104 14.32 -8.85 -10.65
C PRO A 104 13.16 -9.00 -9.67
N GLY A 105 11.96 -8.63 -10.11
CA GLY A 105 10.76 -8.85 -9.32
C GLY A 105 10.56 -10.35 -9.06
N PHE A 106 10.13 -10.68 -7.85
CA PHE A 106 9.86 -12.08 -7.49
C PHE A 106 8.62 -12.62 -8.21
N ILE A 107 8.66 -13.93 -8.48
CA ILE A 107 7.57 -14.66 -9.13
C ILE A 107 7.06 -15.71 -8.16
N ASP A 108 5.82 -15.51 -7.72
CA ASP A 108 5.10 -16.46 -6.89
C ASP A 108 4.31 -17.42 -7.80
N SER A 109 4.84 -18.62 -7.99
CA SER A 109 4.25 -19.60 -8.92
C SER A 109 3.04 -20.34 -8.36
N HIS A 110 2.67 -20.12 -7.09
CA HIS A 110 1.48 -20.72 -6.49
C HIS A 110 1.04 -20.01 -5.20
N ILE A 111 -0.17 -19.45 -5.20
CA ILE A 111 -0.76 -18.77 -4.03
C ILE A 111 -2.30 -18.79 -4.08
N HIS A 112 -2.98 -19.06 -2.95
CA HIS A 112 -4.44 -18.92 -2.85
C HIS A 112 -4.82 -17.55 -2.26
N ALA A 113 -5.25 -16.65 -3.14
CA ALA A 113 -5.66 -15.31 -2.74
C ALA A 113 -6.79 -15.26 -1.68
N PRO A 114 -7.86 -16.10 -1.75
CA PRO A 114 -8.99 -15.99 -0.80
C PRO A 114 -8.62 -16.48 0.59
N GLN A 115 -7.54 -17.27 0.71
CA GLN A 115 -7.12 -17.89 1.97
C GLN A 115 -6.21 -16.99 2.81
N TYR A 116 -5.80 -15.82 2.29
CA TYR A 116 -4.94 -14.88 3.00
C TYR A 116 -5.41 -14.49 4.43
N PRO A 117 -6.72 -14.39 4.75
CA PRO A 117 -7.19 -14.18 6.13
C PRO A 117 -6.78 -15.28 7.12
N ASN A 118 -6.57 -16.51 6.64
CA ASN A 118 -6.12 -17.64 7.45
C ASN A 118 -4.58 -17.77 7.47
N SER A 119 -3.83 -16.84 6.87
CA SER A 119 -2.36 -16.88 6.86
C SER A 119 -1.83 -16.90 8.30
N GLY A 120 -1.22 -18.02 8.70
CA GLY A 120 -0.75 -18.26 10.08
C GLY A 120 -1.74 -19.03 10.99
N ILE A 121 -2.86 -19.52 10.45
CA ILE A 121 -3.90 -20.25 11.18
C ILE A 121 -4.05 -21.67 10.61
N PHE A 122 -3.27 -22.62 11.13
CA PHE A 122 -3.31 -24.04 10.71
C PHE A 122 -3.35 -25.05 11.87
N GLY A 123 -3.10 -24.63 13.12
CA GLY A 123 -3.22 -25.49 14.30
C GLY A 123 -2.28 -26.72 14.27
N SER A 124 -2.76 -27.86 14.76
CA SER A 124 -2.08 -29.17 14.68
C SER A 124 -2.64 -30.07 13.56
N SER A 125 -3.40 -29.50 12.63
CA SER A 125 -4.14 -30.24 11.61
C SER A 125 -3.26 -30.63 10.42
N THR A 126 -3.60 -31.72 9.74
CA THR A 126 -3.00 -32.12 8.45
C THR A 126 -3.83 -31.58 7.28
N LEU A 127 -3.34 -31.71 6.03
CA LEU A 127 -3.98 -31.12 4.84
C LEU A 127 -5.50 -31.30 4.75
N LEU A 128 -6.03 -32.53 4.88
CA LEU A 128 -7.46 -32.79 4.68
C LEU A 128 -8.33 -32.19 5.81
N ASP A 129 -7.88 -32.29 7.05
CA ASP A 129 -8.59 -31.71 8.21
C ASP A 129 -8.57 -30.17 8.15
N TRP A 130 -7.45 -29.61 7.69
CA TRP A 130 -7.28 -28.17 7.51
C TRP A 130 -8.22 -27.62 6.43
N LEU A 131 -8.37 -28.34 5.30
CA LEU A 131 -9.28 -27.96 4.22
C LEU A 131 -10.72 -27.83 4.72
N GLU A 132 -11.20 -28.82 5.47
CA GLU A 132 -12.58 -28.86 6.00
C GLU A 132 -12.80 -27.79 7.09
N THR A 133 -11.82 -27.62 7.99
CA THR A 133 -11.97 -26.76 9.16
C THR A 133 -11.86 -25.27 8.82
N TYR A 134 -10.92 -24.88 7.95
CA TYR A 134 -10.56 -23.48 7.74
C TYR A 134 -10.78 -23.00 6.30
N THR A 135 -10.46 -23.84 5.32
CA THR A 135 -10.32 -23.39 3.93
C THR A 135 -11.65 -23.33 3.19
N PHE A 136 -12.42 -24.43 3.15
CA PHE A 136 -13.72 -24.43 2.47
C PHE A 136 -14.72 -23.42 3.05
N PRO A 137 -14.84 -23.26 4.39
CA PRO A 137 -15.72 -22.24 4.96
C PRO A 137 -15.34 -20.81 4.53
N LEU A 138 -14.04 -20.49 4.54
CA LEU A 138 -13.57 -19.17 4.15
C LEU A 138 -13.75 -18.91 2.65
N GLU A 139 -13.36 -19.85 1.79
CA GLU A 139 -13.52 -19.68 0.35
C GLU A 139 -15.01 -19.62 -0.07
N SER A 140 -15.88 -20.40 0.57
CA SER A 140 -17.33 -20.33 0.37
C SER A 140 -17.90 -18.94 0.66
N SER A 141 -17.34 -18.23 1.66
CA SER A 141 -17.77 -16.87 2.04
C SER A 141 -17.52 -15.80 0.96
N PHE A 142 -16.81 -16.12 -0.13
CA PHE A 142 -16.60 -15.23 -1.26
C PHE A 142 -17.77 -15.28 -2.26
N GLY A 143 -18.72 -16.20 -2.07
CA GLY A 143 -20.02 -16.18 -2.74
C GLY A 143 -20.97 -15.23 -2.03
N ASN A 144 -21.72 -14.44 -2.80
CA ASN A 144 -22.77 -13.58 -2.26
C ASN A 144 -24.12 -14.26 -2.40
N LYS A 145 -24.71 -14.66 -1.26
CA LYS A 145 -26.00 -15.36 -1.23
C LYS A 145 -27.17 -14.46 -1.63
N ASP A 146 -27.09 -13.15 -1.33
CA ASP A 146 -28.15 -12.18 -1.60
C ASP A 146 -28.11 -11.67 -3.04
N ASN A 147 -26.91 -11.56 -3.62
CA ASN A 147 -26.72 -11.18 -5.02
C ASN A 147 -25.59 -12.01 -5.68
N PRO A 148 -25.89 -13.18 -6.26
CA PRO A 148 -24.89 -14.07 -6.87
C PRO A 148 -24.09 -13.46 -8.03
N SER A 149 -24.51 -12.31 -8.57
CA SER A 149 -23.81 -11.62 -9.65
C SER A 149 -22.67 -10.71 -9.16
N GLU A 150 -22.56 -10.47 -7.85
CA GLU A 150 -21.57 -9.58 -7.27
C GLU A 150 -20.79 -10.26 -6.14
N PRO A 151 -19.49 -10.04 -6.02
CA PRO A 151 -18.73 -10.54 -4.88
C PRO A 151 -19.04 -9.72 -3.60
N PRO A 152 -18.97 -10.33 -2.40
CA PRO A 152 -19.16 -9.61 -1.16
C PRO A 152 -18.01 -8.63 -0.89
N LEU A 153 -18.26 -7.61 -0.05
CA LEU A 153 -17.25 -6.60 0.31
C LEU A 153 -16.00 -7.21 0.96
N SER A 154 -16.16 -8.31 1.71
CA SER A 154 -15.05 -9.08 2.29
C SER A 154 -14.06 -9.54 1.23
N ALA A 155 -14.54 -10.08 0.10
CA ALA A 155 -13.69 -10.52 -1.01
C ALA A 155 -12.85 -9.36 -1.56
N ARG A 156 -13.46 -8.16 -1.72
CA ARG A 156 -12.75 -6.95 -2.13
C ARG A 156 -11.67 -6.56 -1.14
N THR A 157 -11.95 -6.61 0.15
CA THR A 157 -10.97 -6.29 1.21
C THR A 157 -9.79 -7.24 1.17
N VAL A 158 -10.05 -8.56 1.12
CA VAL A 158 -9.02 -9.60 1.10
C VAL A 158 -8.14 -9.49 -0.14
N TYR A 159 -8.74 -9.44 -1.34
CA TYR A 159 -7.99 -9.36 -2.59
C TYR A 159 -7.19 -8.06 -2.72
N ASN A 160 -7.73 -6.92 -2.27
CA ASN A 160 -6.94 -5.69 -2.22
C ASN A 160 -5.74 -5.83 -1.29
N ARG A 161 -5.91 -6.49 -0.14
CA ARG A 161 -4.85 -6.64 0.85
C ARG A 161 -3.74 -7.57 0.38
N VAL A 162 -4.07 -8.77 -0.12
CA VAL A 162 -3.06 -9.75 -0.55
C VAL A 162 -2.26 -9.26 -1.77
N VAL A 163 -2.90 -8.64 -2.76
CA VAL A 163 -2.19 -8.07 -3.92
C VAL A 163 -1.26 -6.93 -3.48
N SER A 164 -1.73 -6.03 -2.61
CA SER A 164 -0.86 -4.96 -2.10
C SER A 164 0.29 -5.48 -1.23
N ARG A 165 0.05 -6.57 -0.47
CA ARG A 165 1.05 -7.16 0.42
C ARG A 165 2.12 -7.91 -0.39
N THR A 166 1.74 -8.71 -1.36
CA THR A 166 2.71 -9.42 -2.23
C THR A 166 3.56 -8.44 -3.02
N LEU A 167 2.96 -7.37 -3.60
CA LEU A 167 3.71 -6.26 -4.19
C LEU A 167 4.69 -5.62 -3.20
N SER A 168 4.30 -5.42 -1.93
CA SER A 168 5.21 -4.85 -0.92
C SER A 168 6.41 -5.75 -0.59
N HIS A 169 6.28 -7.05 -0.81
CA HIS A 169 7.38 -8.02 -0.68
C HIS A 169 8.18 -8.21 -1.99
N GLY A 170 7.93 -7.39 -3.02
CA GLY A 170 8.66 -7.47 -4.29
C GLY A 170 8.12 -8.50 -5.29
N THR A 171 6.96 -9.13 -5.01
CA THR A 171 6.32 -10.08 -5.94
C THR A 171 5.63 -9.32 -7.08
N THR A 172 6.26 -9.29 -8.25
CA THR A 172 5.75 -8.62 -9.45
C THR A 172 4.82 -9.51 -10.28
N CYS A 173 4.99 -10.82 -10.19
CA CYS A 173 4.15 -11.81 -10.86
C CYS A 173 3.65 -12.89 -9.88
N ALA A 174 2.35 -13.23 -9.96
CA ALA A 174 1.76 -14.29 -9.14
C ALA A 174 0.79 -15.19 -9.93
N ALA A 175 0.81 -16.50 -9.68
CA ALA A 175 -0.19 -17.45 -10.15
C ALA A 175 -1.21 -17.72 -9.03
N TYR A 176 -2.39 -17.10 -9.16
CA TYR A 176 -3.43 -17.09 -8.15
C TYR A 176 -4.46 -18.19 -8.35
N TYR A 177 -4.71 -18.92 -7.28
CA TYR A 177 -5.97 -19.63 -7.05
C TYR A 177 -6.97 -18.63 -6.44
N ALA A 178 -8.14 -18.51 -7.08
CA ALA A 178 -9.27 -17.76 -6.54
C ALA A 178 -10.25 -18.72 -5.83
N THR A 179 -11.56 -18.60 -6.07
CA THR A 179 -12.58 -19.53 -5.55
C THR A 179 -13.39 -20.11 -6.71
N ILE A 180 -14.39 -20.94 -6.42
CA ILE A 180 -15.33 -21.41 -7.46
C ILE A 180 -16.22 -20.28 -8.01
N HIS A 181 -16.29 -19.11 -7.37
CA HIS A 181 -17.21 -18.05 -7.76
C HIS A 181 -16.65 -17.17 -8.88
N VAL A 182 -17.38 -17.06 -9.99
CA VAL A 182 -17.01 -16.21 -11.15
C VAL A 182 -16.86 -14.74 -10.77
N PRO A 183 -17.82 -14.07 -10.09
CA PRO A 183 -17.68 -12.65 -9.76
C PRO A 183 -16.49 -12.35 -8.85
N ALA A 184 -16.22 -13.21 -7.87
CA ALA A 184 -15.06 -13.05 -7.00
C ALA A 184 -13.75 -13.23 -7.77
N THR A 185 -13.66 -14.22 -8.66
CA THR A 185 -12.46 -14.42 -9.48
C THR A 185 -12.21 -13.25 -10.44
N ASN A 186 -13.27 -12.75 -11.08
CA ASN A 186 -13.20 -11.59 -11.96
C ASN A 186 -12.77 -10.31 -11.20
N LEU A 187 -13.19 -10.17 -9.93
CA LEU A 187 -12.74 -9.10 -9.05
C LEU A 187 -11.25 -9.19 -8.76
N LEU A 188 -10.71 -10.39 -8.47
CA LEU A 188 -9.28 -10.58 -8.26
C LEU A 188 -8.46 -10.15 -9.49
N ALA A 189 -8.87 -10.60 -10.69
CA ALA A 189 -8.24 -10.19 -11.95
C ALA A 189 -8.26 -8.67 -12.13
N THR A 190 -9.42 -8.04 -11.87
CA THR A 190 -9.59 -6.58 -11.94
C THR A 190 -8.68 -5.84 -10.97
N ILE A 191 -8.53 -6.35 -9.74
CA ILE A 191 -7.65 -5.76 -8.72
C ILE A 191 -6.18 -5.89 -9.12
N CYS A 192 -5.75 -7.07 -9.61
CA CYS A 192 -4.38 -7.27 -10.09
C CYS A 192 -4.06 -6.30 -11.23
N HIS A 193 -4.96 -6.16 -12.21
CA HIS A 193 -4.81 -5.21 -13.32
C HIS A 193 -4.74 -3.77 -12.83
N ALA A 194 -5.68 -3.34 -11.98
CA ALA A 194 -5.73 -1.98 -11.45
C ALA A 194 -4.49 -1.62 -10.63
N LYS A 195 -4.02 -2.54 -9.80
CA LYS A 195 -2.78 -2.38 -9.02
C LYS A 195 -1.52 -2.59 -9.85
N GLY A 196 -1.64 -3.11 -11.08
CA GLY A 196 -0.51 -3.31 -11.98
C GLY A 196 0.38 -4.49 -11.67
N GLN A 197 -0.09 -5.47 -10.91
CA GLN A 197 0.63 -6.73 -10.74
C GLN A 197 0.39 -7.61 -11.97
N ARG A 198 1.45 -8.27 -12.45
CA ARG A 198 1.30 -9.31 -13.45
C ARG A 198 0.71 -10.54 -12.78
N ALA A 199 -0.29 -11.18 -13.36
CA ALA A 199 -0.92 -12.32 -12.71
C ALA A 199 -1.49 -13.34 -13.68
N LEU A 200 -1.39 -14.61 -13.29
CA LEU A 200 -2.23 -15.69 -13.83
C LEU A 200 -3.37 -15.87 -12.83
N VAL A 201 -4.63 -15.68 -13.23
CA VAL A 201 -5.78 -15.74 -12.32
C VAL A 201 -6.71 -16.87 -12.71
N GLY A 202 -6.89 -17.81 -11.78
CA GLY A 202 -7.60 -19.06 -12.01
C GLY A 202 -8.84 -19.21 -11.16
N ARG A 203 -9.98 -19.45 -11.83
CA ARG A 203 -11.22 -19.85 -11.18
C ARG A 203 -11.13 -21.32 -10.80
N VAL A 204 -11.30 -21.62 -9.52
CA VAL A 204 -11.17 -22.98 -9.00
C VAL A 204 -12.34 -23.84 -9.49
N CYS A 205 -12.05 -25.06 -9.95
CA CYS A 205 -13.04 -26.02 -10.43
C CYS A 205 -13.11 -27.22 -9.47
N MET A 206 -14.31 -27.56 -9.00
CA MET A 206 -14.55 -28.61 -7.99
C MET A 206 -15.97 -29.17 -8.12
N ASP A 207 -16.21 -30.28 -8.81
CA ASP A 207 -17.55 -30.85 -9.03
C ASP A 207 -17.76 -32.24 -8.39
N ASN A 208 -16.74 -32.84 -7.77
CA ASN A 208 -16.84 -34.18 -7.21
C ASN A 208 -17.65 -34.18 -5.91
N SER A 209 -18.91 -34.61 -5.98
CA SER A 209 -19.82 -34.67 -4.85
C SER A 209 -19.41 -35.64 -3.74
N ALA A 210 -18.53 -36.60 -4.03
CA ALA A 210 -18.02 -37.56 -3.04
C ALA A 210 -16.98 -36.95 -2.08
N ILE A 211 -16.36 -35.83 -2.46
CA ILE A 211 -15.27 -35.20 -1.72
C ILE A 211 -15.61 -33.77 -1.33
N CYS A 212 -16.22 -33.01 -2.24
CA CYS A 212 -16.46 -31.59 -2.03
C CYS A 212 -17.74 -31.35 -1.21
N PRO A 213 -17.69 -30.44 -0.20
CA PRO A 213 -18.86 -30.09 0.58
C PRO A 213 -20.01 -29.56 -0.28
N GLU A 214 -21.25 -29.91 0.06
CA GLU A 214 -22.43 -29.50 -0.70
C GLU A 214 -22.56 -27.98 -0.83
N TYR A 215 -22.13 -27.23 0.19
CA TYR A 215 -22.19 -25.76 0.21
C TYR A 215 -21.04 -25.08 -0.57
N TYR A 216 -20.06 -25.84 -1.07
CA TYR A 216 -18.89 -25.28 -1.76
C TYR A 216 -18.36 -26.24 -2.82
N ARG A 217 -19.14 -26.39 -3.90
CA ARG A 217 -18.77 -27.13 -5.10
C ARG A 217 -19.55 -26.63 -6.32
N ASP A 218 -19.02 -26.90 -7.50
CA ASP A 218 -19.74 -26.83 -8.76
C ASP A 218 -20.86 -27.88 -8.80
N GLU A 219 -21.99 -27.52 -9.41
CA GLU A 219 -23.13 -28.43 -9.56
C GLU A 219 -22.79 -29.65 -10.45
N SER A 220 -21.95 -29.45 -11.47
CA SER A 220 -21.53 -30.48 -12.41
C SER A 220 -20.29 -30.05 -13.19
N ALA A 221 -19.63 -31.01 -13.85
CA ALA A 221 -18.58 -30.73 -14.84
C ALA A 221 -18.98 -29.68 -15.89
N ALA A 222 -20.22 -29.71 -16.38
CA ALA A 222 -20.72 -28.78 -17.38
C ALA A 222 -20.86 -27.35 -16.83
N SER A 223 -21.39 -27.22 -15.60
CA SER A 223 -21.46 -25.94 -14.90
C SER A 223 -20.05 -25.39 -14.62
N SER A 224 -19.14 -26.26 -14.17
CA SER A 224 -17.75 -25.91 -13.92
C SER A 224 -17.07 -25.38 -15.19
N LEU A 225 -17.22 -26.07 -16.32
CA LEU A 225 -16.69 -25.66 -17.61
C LEU A 225 -17.24 -24.30 -18.08
N SER A 226 -18.56 -24.09 -17.94
CA SER A 226 -19.23 -22.84 -18.35
C SER A 226 -18.71 -21.64 -17.55
N ALA A 227 -18.64 -21.77 -16.23
CA ALA A 227 -18.14 -20.72 -15.35
C ALA A 227 -16.64 -20.43 -15.58
N THR A 228 -15.82 -21.44 -15.85
CA THR A 228 -14.42 -21.25 -16.25
C THR A 228 -14.29 -20.46 -17.56
N LYS A 229 -15.13 -20.77 -18.57
CA LYS A 229 -15.18 -19.98 -19.82
C LYS A 229 -15.59 -18.53 -19.57
N ALA A 230 -16.51 -18.27 -18.65
CA ALA A 230 -16.93 -16.92 -18.30
C ALA A 230 -15.79 -16.09 -17.69
N THR A 231 -14.99 -16.66 -16.78
CA THR A 231 -13.80 -15.99 -16.23
C THR A 231 -12.73 -15.77 -17.30
N ILE A 232 -12.48 -16.75 -18.18
CA ILE A 232 -11.53 -16.59 -19.31
C ILE A 232 -11.95 -15.42 -20.20
N ALA A 233 -13.24 -15.32 -20.53
CA ALA A 233 -13.78 -14.24 -21.35
C ALA A 233 -13.62 -12.87 -20.66
N HIS A 234 -13.92 -12.78 -19.35
CA HIS A 234 -13.72 -11.55 -18.57
C HIS A 234 -12.26 -11.10 -18.58
N ILE A 235 -11.31 -12.00 -18.31
CA ILE A 235 -9.88 -11.67 -18.26
C ILE A 235 -9.38 -11.20 -19.62
N ARG A 236 -9.79 -11.87 -20.71
CA ARG A 236 -9.44 -11.44 -22.08
C ARG A 236 -10.03 -10.09 -22.44
N ALA A 237 -11.22 -9.76 -21.95
CA ALA A 237 -11.80 -8.43 -22.14
C ALA A 237 -11.09 -7.35 -21.31
N LEU A 238 -10.64 -7.71 -20.10
CA LEU A 238 -9.91 -6.82 -19.19
C LEU A 238 -8.52 -6.45 -19.72
N ASP A 239 -7.78 -7.42 -20.26
CA ASP A 239 -6.46 -7.23 -20.86
C ASP A 239 -6.34 -8.04 -22.17
N PRO A 240 -6.82 -7.48 -23.30
CA PRO A 240 -6.81 -8.17 -24.60
C PRO A 240 -5.42 -8.56 -25.09
N SER A 241 -4.39 -7.82 -24.67
CA SER A 241 -3.01 -8.12 -25.02
C SER A 241 -2.39 -9.20 -24.13
N SER A 242 -3.05 -9.55 -23.02
CA SER A 242 -2.51 -10.43 -21.97
C SER A 242 -1.12 -9.97 -21.48
N ALA A 243 -0.91 -8.65 -21.48
CA ALA A 243 0.35 -8.02 -21.13
C ALA A 243 0.60 -8.03 -19.62
N LEU A 244 -0.44 -8.08 -18.79
CA LEU A 244 -0.35 -8.19 -17.34
C LEU A 244 -1.17 -9.36 -16.81
N ILE A 245 -2.41 -9.54 -17.26
CA ILE A 245 -3.31 -10.57 -16.70
C ILE A 245 -3.57 -11.68 -17.71
N ARG A 246 -3.37 -12.92 -17.27
CA ARG A 246 -3.65 -14.13 -18.05
C ARG A 246 -4.66 -15.01 -17.30
N PRO A 247 -5.62 -15.64 -18.00
CA PRO A 247 -6.41 -16.69 -17.39
C PRO A 247 -5.58 -17.96 -17.23
N ILE A 248 -5.88 -18.76 -16.20
CA ILE A 248 -5.29 -20.09 -15.99
C ILE A 248 -6.37 -21.07 -15.57
N ILE A 249 -6.43 -22.24 -16.22
CA ILE A 249 -7.40 -23.29 -15.91
C ILE A 249 -6.98 -23.98 -14.61
N THR A 250 -7.91 -24.10 -13.67
CA THR A 250 -7.57 -24.44 -12.27
C THR A 250 -8.48 -25.53 -11.71
N PRO A 251 -8.36 -26.80 -12.16
CA PRO A 251 -8.85 -27.92 -11.35
C PRO A 251 -8.12 -27.88 -10.01
N ARG A 252 -8.84 -27.82 -8.88
CA ARG A 252 -8.18 -27.63 -7.57
C ARG A 252 -7.13 -28.72 -7.38
N PHE A 253 -7.57 -29.98 -7.43
CA PHE A 253 -6.77 -31.20 -7.35
C PHE A 253 -7.65 -32.38 -7.80
N ALA A 254 -7.08 -33.51 -8.23
CA ALA A 254 -7.86 -34.60 -8.83
C ALA A 254 -9.03 -35.08 -7.96
N PRO A 255 -8.91 -35.25 -6.62
CA PRO A 255 -10.04 -35.65 -5.78
C PRO A 255 -11.27 -34.74 -5.87
N SER A 256 -11.09 -33.44 -6.12
CA SER A 256 -12.22 -32.49 -6.22
C SER A 256 -12.94 -32.47 -7.56
N CYS A 257 -12.38 -33.11 -8.58
CA CYS A 257 -12.93 -33.05 -9.93
C CYS A 257 -13.35 -34.45 -10.38
N THR A 258 -14.52 -34.56 -11.00
CA THR A 258 -14.89 -35.80 -11.68
C THR A 258 -13.96 -36.03 -12.88
N PRO A 259 -13.78 -37.29 -13.34
CA PRO A 259 -13.00 -37.58 -14.55
C PRO A 259 -13.46 -36.78 -15.77
N LYS A 260 -14.79 -36.55 -15.88
CA LYS A 260 -15.37 -35.73 -16.94
C LYS A 260 -14.94 -34.27 -16.84
N ALA A 261 -14.99 -33.66 -15.65
CA ALA A 261 -14.53 -32.28 -15.46
C ALA A 261 -13.04 -32.13 -15.82
N LEU A 262 -12.18 -33.05 -15.38
CA LEU A 262 -10.75 -33.04 -15.72
C LEU A 262 -10.52 -33.08 -17.23
N SER A 263 -11.18 -34.01 -17.94
CA SER A 263 -11.06 -34.13 -19.40
C SER A 263 -11.61 -32.91 -20.14
N ASP A 264 -12.76 -32.37 -19.72
CA ASP A 264 -13.36 -31.18 -20.32
C ASP A 264 -12.46 -29.93 -20.14
N LEU A 265 -11.80 -29.80 -18.98
CA LEU A 265 -10.86 -28.71 -18.70
C LEU A 265 -9.57 -28.85 -19.51
N GLY A 266 -9.04 -30.06 -19.69
CA GLY A 266 -7.90 -30.32 -20.56
C GLY A 266 -8.20 -29.98 -22.03
N ALA A 267 -9.37 -30.39 -22.52
CA ALA A 267 -9.84 -30.02 -23.85
C ALA A 267 -10.01 -28.49 -24.01
N LEU A 268 -10.53 -27.81 -22.97
CA LEU A 268 -10.64 -26.35 -22.98
C LEU A 268 -9.26 -25.68 -23.05
N ALA A 269 -8.28 -26.16 -22.29
CA ALA A 269 -6.91 -25.64 -22.30
C ALA A 269 -6.30 -25.70 -23.71
N ALA A 270 -6.44 -26.85 -24.37
CA ALA A 270 -5.94 -27.08 -25.72
C ALA A 270 -6.71 -26.30 -26.81
N SER A 271 -7.96 -25.91 -26.54
CA SER A 271 -8.81 -25.22 -27.53
C SER A 271 -8.40 -23.80 -27.88
N THR A 272 -7.45 -23.20 -27.15
CA THR A 272 -7.02 -21.81 -27.36
C THR A 272 -5.64 -21.74 -27.99
N SER A 273 -5.33 -20.64 -28.66
CA SER A 273 -4.02 -20.39 -29.26
C SER A 273 -3.46 -19.04 -28.79
N PRO A 274 -2.35 -19.00 -28.01
CA PRO A 274 -1.68 -20.17 -27.43
C PRO A 274 -2.59 -20.94 -26.44
N PRO A 275 -2.28 -22.21 -26.13
CA PRO A 275 -3.02 -22.98 -25.13
C PRO A 275 -3.11 -22.25 -23.79
N THR A 276 -4.26 -22.35 -23.12
CA THR A 276 -4.45 -21.69 -21.83
C THR A 276 -3.64 -22.45 -20.78
N PRO A 277 -2.84 -21.77 -19.94
CA PRO A 277 -2.10 -22.43 -18.88
C PRO A 277 -3.01 -23.21 -17.93
N ILE A 278 -2.43 -24.18 -17.23
CA ILE A 278 -3.12 -25.01 -16.24
C ILE A 278 -2.36 -24.92 -14.91
N GLN A 279 -3.06 -24.86 -13.79
CA GLN A 279 -2.47 -25.07 -12.47
C GLN A 279 -3.29 -26.08 -11.66
N THR A 280 -2.62 -26.99 -10.97
CA THR A 280 -3.26 -27.95 -10.04
C THR A 280 -2.27 -28.40 -8.95
N HIS A 281 -2.76 -29.11 -7.93
CA HIS A 281 -1.91 -29.72 -6.88
C HIS A 281 -1.56 -31.16 -7.28
N ILE A 282 -0.38 -31.63 -6.89
CA ILE A 282 0.03 -33.03 -7.12
C ILE A 282 0.89 -33.57 -5.98
N SER A 283 0.59 -34.81 -5.58
CA SER A 283 1.41 -35.63 -4.67
C SER A 283 1.96 -34.86 -3.48
N GLU A 284 1.09 -34.09 -2.81
CA GLU A 284 1.46 -33.23 -1.69
C GLU A 284 1.56 -34.05 -0.41
N ASN A 285 0.54 -34.87 -0.12
CA ASN A 285 0.44 -35.63 1.11
C ASN A 285 0.15 -37.12 0.85
N LEU A 286 0.66 -38.02 1.70
CA LEU A 286 0.45 -39.47 1.55
C LEU A 286 -1.04 -39.86 1.60
N ASN A 287 -1.83 -39.21 2.46
CA ASN A 287 -3.27 -39.48 2.55
C ASN A 287 -4.02 -39.00 1.30
N GLU A 288 -3.59 -37.89 0.71
CA GLU A 288 -4.10 -37.39 -0.57
C GLU A 288 -3.82 -38.40 -1.69
N ILE A 289 -2.59 -38.93 -1.77
CA ILE A 289 -2.21 -39.92 -2.80
C ILE A 289 -3.03 -41.20 -2.67
N ALA A 290 -3.22 -41.70 -1.43
CA ALA A 290 -4.07 -42.85 -1.18
C ALA A 290 -5.53 -42.60 -1.59
N LEU A 291 -6.04 -41.39 -1.36
CA LEU A 291 -7.38 -40.98 -1.81
C LEU A 291 -7.49 -40.94 -3.33
N VAL A 292 -6.48 -40.41 -4.04
CA VAL A 292 -6.45 -40.42 -5.51
C VAL A 292 -6.48 -41.84 -6.06
N ALA A 293 -5.66 -42.75 -5.52
CA ALA A 293 -5.65 -44.15 -5.95
C ALA A 293 -7.04 -44.83 -5.76
N LYS A 294 -7.77 -44.46 -4.70
CA LYS A 294 -9.14 -44.94 -4.46
C LYS A 294 -10.16 -44.37 -5.45
N LEU A 295 -10.06 -43.08 -5.79
CA LEU A 295 -11.02 -42.39 -6.65
C LEU A 295 -10.78 -42.64 -8.15
N PHE A 296 -9.54 -42.92 -8.54
CA PHE A 296 -9.11 -43.15 -9.92
C PHE A 296 -8.41 -44.51 -10.07
N PRO A 297 -9.11 -45.64 -9.77
CA PRO A 297 -8.48 -46.96 -9.70
C PRO A 297 -7.95 -47.48 -11.05
N THR A 298 -8.33 -46.86 -12.16
CA THR A 298 -7.85 -47.19 -13.51
C THR A 298 -6.57 -46.44 -13.90
N SER A 299 -6.20 -45.40 -13.16
CA SER A 299 -4.98 -44.62 -13.40
C SER A 299 -3.78 -45.28 -12.73
N LYS A 300 -2.62 -45.22 -13.37
CA LYS A 300 -1.38 -45.85 -12.87
C LYS A 300 -0.77 -45.10 -11.69
N SER A 301 -0.99 -43.80 -11.62
CA SER A 301 -0.44 -42.89 -10.61
C SER A 301 -1.25 -41.59 -10.56
N TYR A 302 -0.90 -40.68 -9.65
CA TYR A 302 -1.56 -39.37 -9.58
C TYR A 302 -1.26 -38.56 -10.86
N ALA A 303 -0.01 -38.55 -11.33
CA ALA A 303 0.32 -37.87 -12.58
C ALA A 303 -0.44 -38.45 -13.80
N ASP A 304 -0.69 -39.76 -13.84
CA ASP A 304 -1.43 -40.43 -14.93
C ASP A 304 -2.90 -39.97 -15.00
N VAL A 305 -3.51 -39.61 -13.86
CA VAL A 305 -4.85 -38.99 -13.83
C VAL A 305 -4.87 -37.70 -14.65
N TYR A 306 -3.86 -36.86 -14.49
CA TYR A 306 -3.75 -35.61 -15.23
C TYR A 306 -3.30 -35.82 -16.69
N ASP A 307 -2.40 -36.77 -16.95
CA ASP A 307 -1.91 -37.05 -18.30
C ASP A 307 -3.03 -37.56 -19.21
N SER A 308 -3.81 -38.53 -18.72
CA SER A 308 -4.95 -39.10 -19.45
C SER A 308 -6.06 -38.08 -19.72
N ALA A 309 -6.19 -37.05 -18.88
CA ALA A 309 -7.11 -35.94 -19.07
C ALA A 309 -6.56 -34.82 -19.99
N GLY A 310 -5.32 -34.93 -20.47
CA GLY A 310 -4.67 -33.89 -21.27
C GLY A 310 -4.27 -32.65 -20.48
N LEU A 311 -4.12 -32.77 -19.15
CA LEU A 311 -3.78 -31.68 -18.24
C LEU A 311 -2.27 -31.56 -17.97
N LEU A 312 -1.46 -32.55 -18.34
CA LEU A 312 0.00 -32.45 -18.31
C LEU A 312 0.52 -31.91 -19.64
N THR A 313 0.93 -30.63 -19.63
CA THR A 313 1.38 -29.89 -20.80
C THR A 313 2.63 -29.08 -20.48
N PRO A 314 3.28 -28.47 -21.50
CA PRO A 314 4.35 -27.49 -21.28
C PRO A 314 3.90 -26.19 -20.58
N HIS A 315 2.60 -26.01 -20.35
CA HIS A 315 2.00 -24.85 -19.70
C HIS A 315 1.28 -25.22 -18.39
N THR A 316 1.61 -26.38 -17.81
CA THR A 316 1.03 -26.87 -16.57
C THR A 316 1.95 -26.57 -15.39
N ILE A 317 1.40 -25.96 -14.35
CA ILE A 317 2.02 -25.70 -13.06
C ILE A 317 1.48 -26.71 -12.04
N LEU A 318 2.37 -27.51 -11.46
CA LEU A 318 2.05 -28.52 -10.47
C LEU A 318 2.59 -28.09 -9.11
N ALA A 319 1.70 -27.78 -8.17
CA ALA A 319 2.09 -27.38 -6.83
C ALA A 319 2.57 -28.58 -6.00
N HIS A 320 3.52 -28.33 -5.11
CA HIS A 320 4.09 -29.26 -4.11
C HIS A 320 5.06 -30.30 -4.65
N ALA A 321 4.56 -31.32 -5.37
CA ALA A 321 5.37 -32.42 -5.91
C ALA A 321 6.29 -33.09 -4.87
N VAL A 322 5.78 -33.29 -3.65
CA VAL A 322 6.58 -33.80 -2.53
C VAL A 322 6.89 -35.29 -2.69
N HIS A 323 5.87 -36.08 -3.04
CA HIS A 323 5.94 -37.55 -3.07
C HIS A 323 5.83 -38.12 -4.47
N LEU A 324 6.30 -37.41 -5.49
CA LEU A 324 6.34 -37.94 -6.85
C LEU A 324 7.23 -39.19 -6.92
N SER A 325 6.67 -40.29 -7.42
CA SER A 325 7.45 -41.48 -7.77
C SER A 325 8.40 -41.21 -8.94
N ALA A 326 9.43 -42.04 -9.10
CA ALA A 326 10.38 -41.87 -10.19
C ALA A 326 9.71 -41.89 -11.58
N ASP A 327 8.73 -42.78 -11.78
CA ASP A 327 7.99 -42.87 -13.04
C ASP A 327 7.12 -41.62 -13.29
N GLU A 328 6.51 -41.05 -12.24
CA GLU A 328 5.78 -39.78 -12.36
C GLU A 328 6.70 -38.63 -12.73
N ARG A 329 7.91 -38.56 -12.18
CA ARG A 329 8.87 -37.51 -12.54
C ARG A 329 9.34 -37.65 -14.00
N VAL A 330 9.60 -38.88 -14.46
CA VAL A 330 9.90 -39.15 -15.88
C VAL A 330 8.74 -38.68 -16.78
N LEU A 331 7.50 -38.97 -16.38
CA LEU A 331 6.31 -38.53 -17.11
C LEU A 331 6.20 -37.01 -17.16
N LEU A 332 6.35 -36.33 -16.03
CA LEU A 332 6.31 -34.86 -15.92
C LEU A 332 7.39 -34.22 -16.80
N ALA A 333 8.62 -34.72 -16.75
CA ALA A 333 9.72 -34.26 -17.61
C ALA A 333 9.40 -34.44 -19.09
N ALA A 334 8.85 -35.60 -19.49
CA ALA A 334 8.45 -35.87 -20.87
C ALA A 334 7.31 -34.94 -21.36
N ARG A 335 6.41 -34.51 -20.48
CA ARG A 335 5.35 -33.54 -20.77
C ARG A 335 5.78 -32.09 -20.63
N ARG A 336 6.98 -31.86 -20.10
CA ARG A 336 7.54 -30.54 -19.77
C ARG A 336 6.65 -29.74 -18.82
N SER A 337 5.89 -30.41 -17.96
CA SER A 337 5.12 -29.75 -16.90
C SER A 337 6.08 -29.24 -15.83
N ALA A 338 5.74 -28.10 -15.24
CA ALA A 338 6.57 -27.39 -14.29
C ALA A 338 6.07 -27.58 -12.86
N VAL A 339 6.96 -27.43 -11.88
CA VAL A 339 6.66 -27.58 -10.45
C VAL A 339 6.77 -26.24 -9.73
N ALA A 340 5.74 -25.91 -8.95
CA ALA A 340 5.79 -24.85 -7.94
C ALA A 340 6.13 -25.48 -6.59
N HIS A 341 7.38 -25.32 -6.14
CA HIS A 341 7.82 -25.81 -4.85
C HIS A 341 7.33 -24.87 -3.73
N CYS A 342 6.53 -25.40 -2.80
CA CYS A 342 5.89 -24.66 -1.71
C CYS A 342 6.45 -25.04 -0.32
N PRO A 343 7.73 -24.77 -0.02
CA PRO A 343 8.42 -25.34 1.14
C PRO A 343 7.84 -24.93 2.49
N ALA A 344 7.35 -23.69 2.61
CA ALA A 344 6.73 -23.19 3.84
C ALA A 344 5.46 -23.98 4.17
N SER A 345 4.59 -24.16 3.17
CA SER A 345 3.37 -24.97 3.30
C SER A 345 3.70 -26.42 3.60
N ASN A 346 4.55 -27.04 2.79
CA ASN A 346 4.91 -28.45 2.94
C ASN A 346 5.40 -28.79 4.36
N SER A 347 6.11 -27.85 4.98
CA SER A 347 6.60 -27.98 6.36
C SER A 347 5.50 -27.71 7.39
N ALA A 348 4.72 -26.64 7.20
CA ALA A 348 3.72 -26.18 8.16
C ALA A 348 2.57 -27.18 8.37
N ILE A 349 2.12 -27.85 7.30
CA ILE A 349 1.01 -28.82 7.38
C ILE A 349 1.47 -30.29 7.35
N GLY A 350 2.77 -30.52 7.53
CA GLY A 350 3.34 -31.88 7.66
C GLY A 350 3.27 -32.72 6.38
N SER A 351 3.33 -32.10 5.20
CA SER A 351 3.27 -32.80 3.91
C SER A 351 4.57 -33.54 3.60
N GLY A 352 5.74 -32.96 3.87
CA GLY A 352 7.04 -33.61 3.70
C GLY A 352 8.11 -32.74 3.04
N LEU A 353 9.21 -33.37 2.61
CA LEU A 353 10.39 -32.69 2.06
C LEU A 353 10.49 -32.94 0.55
N CYS A 354 10.17 -31.94 -0.27
CA CYS A 354 10.25 -32.07 -1.73
C CYS A 354 11.72 -32.18 -2.19
N PRO A 355 12.10 -33.21 -2.98
CA PRO A 355 13.47 -33.41 -3.46
C PRO A 355 13.77 -32.53 -4.68
N VAL A 356 13.80 -31.20 -4.50
CA VAL A 356 13.96 -30.23 -5.60
C VAL A 356 15.19 -30.49 -6.48
N ARG A 357 16.31 -30.92 -5.89
CA ARG A 357 17.52 -31.24 -6.67
C ARG A 357 17.25 -32.35 -7.70
N ASP A 358 16.58 -33.41 -7.29
CA ASP A 358 16.27 -34.54 -8.19
C ASP A 358 15.36 -34.08 -9.34
N LEU A 359 14.36 -33.23 -9.04
CA LEU A 359 13.48 -32.65 -10.06
C LEU A 359 14.28 -31.86 -11.10
N LEU A 360 15.20 -30.99 -10.64
CA LEU A 360 16.04 -30.17 -11.52
C LEU A 360 16.98 -31.03 -12.37
N ASP A 361 17.61 -32.06 -11.79
CA ASP A 361 18.51 -32.96 -12.51
C ASP A 361 17.79 -33.80 -13.58
N GLU A 362 16.53 -34.13 -13.33
CA GLU A 362 15.65 -34.84 -14.26
C GLU A 362 15.05 -33.89 -15.33
N GLY A 363 15.43 -32.61 -15.32
CA GLY A 363 15.05 -31.62 -16.33
C GLY A 363 13.66 -30.99 -16.11
N ILE A 364 13.07 -31.17 -14.94
CA ILE A 364 11.79 -30.54 -14.58
C ILE A 364 12.05 -29.08 -14.20
N THR A 365 11.28 -28.18 -14.80
CA THR A 365 11.32 -26.75 -14.46
C THR A 365 10.73 -26.54 -13.07
N VAL A 366 11.48 -25.92 -12.16
CA VAL A 366 11.02 -25.62 -10.79
C VAL A 366 11.06 -24.13 -10.50
N GLY A 367 10.06 -23.64 -9.79
CA GLY A 367 9.94 -22.30 -9.24
C GLY A 367 9.44 -22.36 -7.80
N LEU A 368 9.27 -21.22 -7.14
CA LEU A 368 8.79 -21.16 -5.76
C LEU A 368 7.35 -20.68 -5.68
N GLY A 369 6.58 -21.28 -4.78
CA GLY A 369 5.23 -20.87 -4.40
C GLY A 369 5.18 -20.51 -2.92
N THR A 370 4.42 -19.48 -2.56
CA THR A 370 4.16 -19.17 -1.14
C THR A 370 3.10 -20.09 -0.55
N ASP A 371 2.15 -20.50 -1.38
CA ASP A 371 0.99 -21.31 -1.02
C ASP A 371 0.24 -20.76 0.20
N VAL A 372 0.00 -19.46 0.23
CA VAL A 372 -0.87 -18.90 1.27
C VAL A 372 -2.25 -19.56 1.17
N SER A 373 -2.84 -20.13 2.23
CA SER A 373 -2.41 -20.10 3.65
C SER A 373 -1.90 -21.42 4.24
N GLY A 374 -1.67 -22.45 3.42
CA GLY A 374 -0.89 -23.61 3.86
C GLY A 374 0.51 -23.17 4.32
N GLY A 375 1.14 -22.28 3.55
CA GLY A 375 2.24 -21.44 3.96
C GLY A 375 1.77 -20.16 4.67
N TRP A 376 2.43 -19.76 5.75
CA TRP A 376 2.01 -18.61 6.56
C TRP A 376 2.45 -17.23 6.01
N SER A 377 3.35 -17.20 5.03
CA SER A 377 4.04 -15.99 4.59
C SER A 377 3.72 -15.65 3.13
N PRO A 378 3.32 -14.40 2.81
CA PRO A 378 3.10 -13.96 1.43
C PRO A 378 4.41 -13.55 0.72
N SER A 379 5.58 -13.82 1.33
CA SER A 379 6.88 -13.38 0.83
C SER A 379 7.59 -14.50 0.08
N VAL A 380 7.90 -14.28 -1.19
CA VAL A 380 8.75 -15.22 -1.96
C VAL A 380 10.18 -15.26 -1.38
N LEU A 381 10.67 -14.18 -0.76
CA LEU A 381 11.95 -14.20 -0.04
C LEU A 381 11.93 -15.20 1.13
N GLU A 382 10.78 -15.38 1.78
CA GLU A 382 10.61 -16.43 2.79
C GLU A 382 10.61 -17.82 2.14
N ALA A 383 9.93 -17.98 0.99
CA ALA A 383 9.99 -19.24 0.24
C ALA A 383 11.42 -19.62 -0.18
N VAL A 384 12.28 -18.64 -0.51
CA VAL A 384 13.72 -18.86 -0.78
C VAL A 384 14.43 -19.47 0.44
N ARG A 385 14.22 -18.89 1.63
CA ARG A 385 14.81 -19.42 2.87
C ARG A 385 14.35 -20.84 3.13
N GLN A 386 13.04 -21.07 3.03
CA GLN A 386 12.45 -22.37 3.31
C GLN A 386 12.93 -23.42 2.30
N ALA A 387 13.07 -23.09 1.01
CA ALA A 387 13.66 -23.98 0.01
C ALA A 387 15.10 -24.36 0.37
N CYS A 388 15.91 -23.38 0.78
CA CYS A 388 17.27 -23.62 1.25
C CYS A 388 17.28 -24.57 2.47
N LEU A 389 16.43 -24.33 3.46
CA LEU A 389 16.39 -25.13 4.69
C LEU A 389 15.86 -26.55 4.44
N VAL A 390 14.74 -26.69 3.72
CA VAL A 390 14.15 -27.99 3.36
C VAL A 390 15.17 -28.87 2.61
N SER A 391 15.89 -28.31 1.64
CA SER A 391 16.90 -29.08 0.88
C SER A 391 18.03 -29.66 1.75
N ARG A 392 18.34 -29.04 2.89
CA ARG A 392 19.33 -29.54 3.85
C ARG A 392 18.78 -30.69 4.70
N LEU A 393 17.47 -30.80 4.82
CA LEU A 393 16.77 -31.84 5.57
C LEU A 393 16.43 -33.05 4.70
N VAL A 394 16.30 -32.89 3.37
CA VAL A 394 15.96 -33.97 2.43
C VAL A 394 16.81 -35.25 2.67
N PRO A 395 18.15 -35.19 2.84
CA PRO A 395 18.95 -36.39 3.09
C PRO A 395 18.60 -37.15 4.38
N PHE A 396 17.92 -36.51 5.33
CA PHE A 396 17.51 -37.09 6.61
C PHE A 396 16.06 -37.58 6.63
N GLY A 397 15.28 -37.35 5.57
CA GLY A 397 13.86 -37.72 5.51
C GLY A 397 13.59 -39.24 5.42
N ASN A 398 14.59 -40.05 5.04
CA ASN A 398 14.43 -41.47 4.72
C ASN A 398 15.20 -42.44 5.65
N SER A 399 15.17 -42.24 6.97
CA SER A 399 15.85 -43.15 7.90
C SER A 399 14.98 -44.26 8.51
N ASN A 400 13.67 -44.37 8.21
CA ASN A 400 12.84 -45.50 8.70
C ASN A 400 11.71 -45.88 7.71
N GLY A 401 11.89 -46.94 6.91
CA GLY A 401 10.78 -47.89 6.68
C GLY A 401 10.26 -48.23 5.27
N SER A 402 10.81 -47.76 4.14
CA SER A 402 10.43 -48.35 2.83
C SER A 402 11.58 -48.40 1.82
N ALA A 403 11.94 -49.63 1.46
CA ALA A 403 12.93 -49.97 0.44
C ALA A 403 12.37 -49.76 -0.99
N ALA A 404 11.88 -48.55 -1.31
CA ALA A 404 11.38 -48.21 -2.64
C ALA A 404 12.04 -46.97 -3.28
N ALA A 405 12.89 -46.23 -2.56
CA ALA A 405 13.85 -45.33 -3.18
C ALA A 405 15.19 -46.08 -3.23
N GLY A 406 15.64 -46.46 -4.44
CA GLY A 406 17.00 -46.92 -4.65
C GLY A 406 18.02 -45.91 -4.09
N PRO A 407 19.27 -46.31 -3.86
CA PRO A 407 20.28 -45.42 -3.30
C PRO A 407 20.30 -44.12 -4.10
N SER A 408 20.21 -42.98 -3.41
CA SER A 408 20.51 -41.68 -3.99
C SER A 408 21.77 -41.85 -4.84
N ARG A 409 21.74 -41.36 -6.09
CA ARG A 409 22.93 -41.29 -6.94
C ARG A 409 23.91 -40.32 -6.29
N GLY A 410 24.67 -40.82 -5.32
CA GLY A 410 25.47 -40.04 -4.39
C GLY A 410 25.56 -40.78 -3.07
N GLY A 411 26.68 -41.45 -2.85
CA GLY A 411 26.97 -42.13 -1.59
C GLY A 411 26.88 -41.19 -0.38
N LYS A 412 26.64 -41.79 0.79
CA LYS A 412 26.66 -41.19 2.13
C LYS A 412 27.45 -39.86 2.20
N GLY A 413 26.75 -38.73 2.29
CA GLY A 413 27.29 -37.46 2.84
C GLY A 413 27.73 -36.36 1.87
N ALA A 414 27.53 -36.47 0.56
CA ALA A 414 27.79 -35.36 -0.36
C ALA A 414 26.57 -34.44 -0.42
N GLY A 415 26.63 -33.23 0.17
CA GLY A 415 25.51 -32.28 0.25
C GLY A 415 25.07 -31.64 -1.09
N ARG A 416 24.86 -32.46 -2.12
CA ARG A 416 24.50 -32.10 -3.50
C ARG A 416 23.04 -31.68 -3.63
N GLU A 417 22.20 -32.19 -2.73
CA GLU A 417 20.77 -31.93 -2.59
C GLU A 417 20.52 -30.49 -2.12
N LYS A 418 21.52 -29.86 -1.50
CA LYS A 418 21.43 -28.51 -0.96
C LYS A 418 21.18 -27.49 -2.06
N ILE A 419 20.16 -26.68 -1.85
CA ILE A 419 19.90 -25.45 -2.60
C ILE A 419 20.59 -24.29 -1.86
N GLY A 420 21.46 -23.59 -2.59
CA GLY A 420 22.18 -22.40 -2.13
C GLY A 420 21.33 -21.14 -2.22
N VAL A 421 21.87 -20.01 -1.75
CA VAL A 421 21.18 -18.70 -1.82
C VAL A 421 20.93 -18.29 -3.26
N GLU A 422 21.94 -18.39 -4.10
CA GLU A 422 21.92 -18.00 -5.52
C GLU A 422 20.91 -18.85 -6.30
N GLU A 423 20.90 -20.16 -6.05
CA GLU A 423 19.96 -21.07 -6.68
C GLU A 423 18.54 -20.87 -6.16
N GLY A 424 18.34 -20.63 -4.87
CA GLY A 424 17.04 -20.28 -4.32
C GLY A 424 16.49 -18.98 -4.94
N LEU A 425 17.34 -17.96 -5.11
CA LEU A 425 16.99 -16.73 -5.82
C LEU A 425 16.75 -16.94 -7.32
N TYR A 426 17.45 -17.88 -7.96
CA TYR A 426 17.16 -18.31 -9.33
C TYR A 426 15.74 -18.90 -9.40
N LEU A 427 15.37 -19.83 -8.52
CA LEU A 427 14.03 -20.41 -8.46
C LEU A 427 12.94 -19.35 -8.23
N ALA A 428 13.23 -18.32 -7.42
CA ALA A 428 12.32 -17.20 -7.14
C ALA A 428 12.16 -16.20 -8.29
N THR A 429 13.03 -16.25 -9.31
CA THR A 429 13.05 -15.32 -10.44
C THR A 429 13.02 -16.08 -11.77
N ARG A 430 14.17 -16.46 -12.32
CA ARG A 430 14.29 -17.16 -13.61
C ARG A 430 13.55 -18.50 -13.63
N GLY A 431 13.68 -19.31 -12.58
CA GLY A 431 12.97 -20.58 -12.43
C GLY A 431 11.45 -20.36 -12.42
N GLY A 432 10.96 -19.47 -11.55
CA GLY A 432 9.57 -19.06 -11.50
C GLY A 432 9.04 -18.52 -12.84
N ALA A 433 9.83 -17.73 -13.57
CA ALA A 433 9.47 -17.23 -14.90
C ALA A 433 9.29 -18.39 -15.89
N GLY A 434 10.13 -19.41 -15.82
CA GLY A 434 9.96 -20.66 -16.57
C GLY A 434 8.68 -21.41 -16.20
N VAL A 435 8.36 -21.51 -14.90
CA VAL A 435 7.14 -22.17 -14.42
C VAL A 435 5.88 -21.50 -14.97
N VAL A 436 5.81 -20.16 -14.95
CA VAL A 436 4.64 -19.42 -15.44
C VAL A 436 4.65 -19.17 -16.97
N GLY A 437 5.61 -19.74 -17.70
CA GLY A 437 5.72 -19.62 -19.15
C GLY A 437 6.06 -18.21 -19.64
N LEU A 438 6.88 -17.48 -18.89
CA LEU A 438 7.29 -16.09 -19.11
C LEU A 438 8.82 -15.89 -19.07
N GLN A 439 9.62 -16.95 -19.22
CA GLN A 439 11.08 -16.91 -19.13
C GLN A 439 11.76 -15.93 -20.10
N ASP A 440 11.12 -15.65 -21.24
CA ASP A 440 11.63 -14.71 -22.26
C ASP A 440 11.07 -13.29 -22.09
N VAL A 441 10.24 -13.09 -21.06
CA VAL A 441 9.44 -11.88 -20.87
C VAL A 441 9.83 -11.17 -19.57
N ILE A 442 10.10 -11.92 -18.49
CA ILE A 442 10.45 -11.43 -17.15
C ILE A 442 11.48 -12.34 -16.45
N GLY A 443 11.93 -11.94 -15.27
CA GLY A 443 12.84 -12.74 -14.42
C GLY A 443 14.31 -12.31 -14.49
N GLY A 444 14.64 -11.33 -15.33
CA GLY A 444 15.96 -10.70 -15.36
C GLY A 444 16.03 -9.45 -16.23
N PHE A 445 17.25 -8.99 -16.47
CA PHE A 445 17.60 -7.70 -17.05
C PHE A 445 18.26 -7.83 -18.42
N GLU A 446 17.53 -8.39 -19.39
CA GLU A 446 17.97 -8.46 -20.79
C GLU A 446 17.15 -7.50 -21.66
N VAL A 447 17.78 -7.00 -22.72
CA VAL A 447 17.10 -6.15 -23.72
C VAL A 447 15.90 -6.90 -24.29
N GLY A 448 14.75 -6.22 -24.35
CA GLY A 448 13.48 -6.77 -24.83
C GLY A 448 12.58 -7.37 -23.74
N MET A 449 13.12 -7.68 -22.55
CA MET A 449 12.32 -8.10 -21.40
C MET A 449 11.59 -6.91 -20.78
N TYR A 450 10.47 -7.16 -20.09
CA TYR A 450 9.80 -6.14 -19.30
C TYR A 450 10.64 -5.78 -18.06
N TRP A 451 10.60 -4.50 -17.68
CA TRP A 451 11.15 -4.05 -16.42
C TRP A 451 10.20 -4.39 -15.27
N ASP A 452 10.20 -5.66 -14.89
CA ASP A 452 9.60 -6.21 -13.68
C ASP A 452 10.71 -6.34 -12.62
N ALA A 453 10.84 -5.34 -11.75
CA ALA A 453 12.00 -5.17 -10.88
C ALA A 453 11.61 -4.65 -9.49
N GLN A 454 12.49 -4.86 -8.53
CA GLN A 454 12.42 -4.26 -7.20
C GLN A 454 13.74 -3.54 -6.90
N MET A 455 13.67 -2.43 -6.19
CA MET A 455 14.84 -1.76 -5.62
C MET A 455 14.88 -2.07 -4.13
N VAL A 456 16.00 -2.65 -3.70
CA VAL A 456 16.23 -3.09 -2.32
C VAL A 456 17.30 -2.20 -1.70
N GLU A 457 17.13 -1.85 -0.43
CA GLU A 457 18.18 -1.25 0.40
C GLU A 457 18.33 -2.02 1.69
N ILE A 458 19.56 -2.41 2.00
CA ILE A 458 19.91 -3.17 3.20
C ILE A 458 20.60 -2.32 4.27
N GLY A 459 20.70 -1.00 4.05
CA GLY A 459 21.22 -0.06 5.06
C GLY A 459 22.66 0.36 4.81
N GLU A 460 23.16 1.29 5.63
CA GLU A 460 24.57 1.72 5.62
C GLU A 460 25.41 0.74 6.44
N ALA A 461 26.73 0.80 6.29
CA ALA A 461 27.62 0.06 7.17
C ALA A 461 27.43 0.51 8.63
N VAL A 462 27.44 -0.46 9.55
CA VAL A 462 27.50 -0.19 10.99
C VAL A 462 28.77 0.63 11.26
N ASP A 463 28.62 1.69 12.05
CA ASP A 463 29.72 2.57 12.46
C ASP A 463 30.52 1.98 13.63
N ASP A 464 31.73 2.50 13.85
CA ASP A 464 32.66 2.00 14.88
C ASP A 464 32.09 2.11 16.31
N ASP A 465 31.14 3.03 16.52
CA ASP A 465 30.46 3.24 17.80
C ASP A 465 29.36 2.20 18.08
N GLY A 466 29.01 1.35 17.09
CA GLY A 466 28.01 0.28 17.20
C GLY A 466 26.56 0.77 17.40
N GLU A 467 26.36 2.08 17.41
CA GLU A 467 25.07 2.74 17.67
C GLU A 467 24.24 2.93 16.39
N GLY A 468 24.79 2.57 15.22
CA GLY A 468 24.17 2.76 13.93
C GLY A 468 24.14 4.23 13.53
N VAL A 469 24.31 4.50 12.24
CA VAL A 469 24.37 5.87 11.73
C VAL A 469 23.15 6.68 12.18
N ARG A 470 23.39 7.65 13.08
CA ARG A 470 22.41 8.62 13.59
C ARG A 470 22.11 9.68 12.54
N ASP A 471 21.59 9.28 11.38
CA ASP A 471 21.20 10.24 10.35
C ASP A 471 19.71 10.59 10.42
N ASP A 472 19.47 11.89 10.26
CA ASP A 472 18.23 12.64 10.28
C ASP A 472 17.56 12.98 11.62
N ILE A 473 17.20 14.26 11.72
CA ILE A 473 16.50 14.97 12.82
C ILE A 473 15.15 14.33 13.19
N PHE A 474 14.69 13.35 12.41
CA PHE A 474 13.43 12.62 12.55
C PHE A 474 13.53 11.23 13.20
N ASN A 475 14.73 10.69 13.39
CA ASN A 475 14.90 9.28 13.76
C ASN A 475 15.94 9.06 14.87
N ARG A 476 15.83 9.83 15.96
CA ARG A 476 16.57 9.52 17.19
C ARG A 476 16.12 8.16 17.75
N GLY A 477 16.85 7.09 17.42
CA GLY A 477 16.81 5.80 18.12
C GLY A 477 16.23 4.59 17.39
N ARG A 478 16.28 4.49 16.05
CA ARG A 478 15.94 3.23 15.34
C ARG A 478 17.02 2.83 14.33
N TYR A 479 17.41 1.56 14.37
CA TYR A 479 18.22 0.91 13.33
C TYR A 479 17.65 1.20 11.93
N ASN A 480 18.51 1.63 11.01
CA ASN A 480 18.15 2.07 9.64
C ASN A 480 17.71 0.93 8.70
N SER A 481 17.97 -0.31 9.09
CA SER A 481 17.67 -1.56 8.40
C SER A 481 17.63 -2.69 9.44
N ASN A 482 16.96 -3.79 9.14
CA ASN A 482 17.01 -5.06 9.90
C ASN A 482 18.13 -6.00 9.40
N VAL A 483 18.92 -5.55 8.43
CA VAL A 483 20.06 -6.27 7.89
C VAL A 483 21.31 -5.49 8.26
N ASP A 484 22.17 -6.08 9.09
CA ASP A 484 23.44 -5.46 9.48
C ASP A 484 24.53 -5.78 8.47
N VAL A 485 25.18 -4.73 7.96
CA VAL A 485 26.36 -4.80 7.09
C VAL A 485 27.50 -4.01 7.74
N PHE A 486 28.72 -4.50 7.68
CA PHE A 486 29.89 -3.95 8.37
C PHE A 486 30.87 -3.24 7.42
N GLY A 487 30.61 -3.30 6.11
CA GLY A 487 31.36 -2.58 5.09
C GLY A 487 32.49 -3.40 4.45
N TRP A 488 32.92 -4.49 5.08
CA TRP A 488 33.91 -5.42 4.52
C TRP A 488 33.30 -6.58 3.73
N GLU A 489 31.98 -6.75 3.74
CA GLU A 489 31.32 -7.82 3.00
C GLU A 489 31.38 -7.61 1.48
N SER A 490 31.61 -8.70 0.77
CA SER A 490 31.34 -8.84 -0.67
C SER A 490 29.85 -8.63 -0.98
N TRP A 491 29.52 -8.41 -2.25
CA TRP A 491 28.12 -8.29 -2.67
C TRP A 491 27.37 -9.61 -2.50
N GLU A 492 28.03 -10.74 -2.70
CA GLU A 492 27.50 -12.07 -2.46
C GLU A 492 27.09 -12.26 -0.99
N GLU A 493 27.96 -11.86 -0.05
CA GLU A 493 27.65 -11.88 1.39
C GLU A 493 26.52 -10.91 1.75
N LYS A 494 26.48 -9.72 1.17
CA LYS A 494 25.38 -8.75 1.35
C LYS A 494 24.05 -9.32 0.88
N ILE A 495 24.02 -9.99 -0.27
CA ILE A 495 22.82 -10.65 -0.80
C ILE A 495 22.41 -11.83 0.08
N ALA A 496 23.36 -12.64 0.55
CA ALA A 496 23.06 -13.69 1.52
C ALA A 496 22.45 -13.12 2.80
N LYS A 497 22.99 -12.03 3.35
CA LYS A 497 22.45 -11.33 4.52
C LYS A 497 21.04 -10.78 4.28
N TRP A 498 20.78 -10.20 3.11
CA TRP A 498 19.42 -9.79 2.72
C TRP A 498 18.47 -10.99 2.65
N VAL A 499 18.90 -12.09 2.03
CA VAL A 499 18.08 -13.30 1.94
C VAL A 499 17.77 -13.84 3.32
N TRP A 500 18.71 -13.92 4.25
CA TRP A 500 18.45 -14.49 5.57
C TRP A 500 17.74 -13.55 6.54
N ASN A 501 17.99 -12.23 6.48
CA ASN A 501 17.52 -11.29 7.51
C ASN A 501 16.54 -10.22 7.00
N GLY A 502 16.44 -10.01 5.68
CA GLY A 502 15.64 -8.94 5.09
C GLY A 502 14.14 -9.19 5.04
N ASP A 503 13.35 -8.15 4.77
CA ASP A 503 11.90 -8.27 4.57
C ASP A 503 11.34 -7.12 3.70
N ASP A 504 10.02 -6.89 3.72
CA ASP A 504 9.36 -5.81 2.96
C ASP A 504 9.90 -4.42 3.31
N ARG A 505 10.49 -4.21 4.48
CA ARG A 505 11.11 -2.93 4.86
C ARG A 505 12.31 -2.61 3.98
N ASN A 506 13.00 -3.62 3.42
CA ASN A 506 14.12 -3.42 2.51
C ASN A 506 13.67 -3.08 1.09
N VAL A 507 12.47 -3.46 0.68
CA VAL A 507 11.92 -3.17 -0.65
C VAL A 507 11.47 -1.70 -0.71
N LYS A 508 12.23 -0.88 -1.43
CA LYS A 508 12.02 0.57 -1.51
C LYS A 508 11.15 0.99 -2.68
N ALA A 509 11.16 0.22 -3.75
CA ALA A 509 10.30 0.44 -4.90
C ALA A 509 10.09 -0.84 -5.70
N VAL A 510 8.97 -0.94 -6.40
CA VAL A 510 8.63 -2.06 -7.27
C VAL A 510 8.08 -1.53 -8.60
N TRP A 511 8.57 -2.08 -9.70
CA TRP A 511 8.12 -1.81 -11.05
C TRP A 511 7.57 -3.08 -11.69
N VAL A 512 6.50 -2.92 -12.46
CA VAL A 512 5.93 -3.97 -13.33
C VAL A 512 5.70 -3.35 -14.70
N ALA A 513 6.25 -3.98 -15.73
CA ALA A 513 6.26 -3.47 -17.09
C ALA A 513 6.72 -2.00 -17.16
N GLY A 514 7.81 -1.66 -16.47
CA GLY A 514 8.36 -0.29 -16.44
C GLY A 514 7.56 0.71 -15.61
N ARG A 515 6.32 0.40 -15.22
CA ARG A 515 5.51 1.27 -14.38
C ARG A 515 5.86 1.07 -12.92
N ALA A 516 6.17 2.16 -12.22
CA ALA A 516 6.33 2.12 -10.77
C ALA A 516 4.98 1.85 -10.10
N ILE A 517 4.88 0.75 -9.37
CA ILE A 517 3.66 0.30 -8.70
C ILE A 517 3.66 0.66 -7.22
N GLN A 518 4.84 0.64 -6.60
CA GLN A 518 5.00 0.91 -5.17
C GLN A 518 6.29 1.68 -4.91
N TYR A 519 6.24 2.62 -3.98
CA TYR A 519 7.38 3.29 -3.38
C TYR A 519 7.23 3.26 -1.85
N SER A 520 8.34 3.09 -1.13
CA SER A 520 8.38 3.35 0.31
C SER A 520 8.17 4.85 0.57
N GLN A 521 7.60 5.19 1.74
CA GLN A 521 7.18 6.56 2.09
C GLN A 521 8.31 7.61 1.94
N TYR A 522 9.56 7.21 2.14
CA TYR A 522 10.75 8.04 1.95
C TYR A 522 11.06 8.32 0.47
N TYR A 523 10.92 7.30 -0.41
CA TYR A 523 11.08 7.46 -1.85
C TYR A 523 9.88 8.15 -2.50
N ILE A 524 8.68 8.04 -1.93
CA ILE A 524 7.55 8.91 -2.33
C ILE A 524 7.95 10.37 -2.14
N TYR A 525 8.61 10.72 -1.03
CA TYR A 525 9.08 12.09 -0.80
C TYR A 525 10.16 12.51 -1.81
N ALA A 526 11.19 11.68 -2.04
CA ALA A 526 12.29 11.98 -2.96
C ALA A 526 11.89 11.97 -4.46
N PHE A 527 11.02 11.04 -4.88
CA PHE A 527 10.47 10.97 -6.24
C PHE A 527 9.44 12.07 -6.49
N GLN A 528 8.67 12.45 -5.47
CA GLN A 528 7.84 13.64 -5.54
C GLN A 528 8.69 14.91 -5.56
N GLN A 529 9.84 14.99 -4.88
CA GLN A 529 10.77 16.13 -5.04
C GLN A 529 11.36 16.20 -6.46
N ALA A 530 11.78 15.05 -7.03
CA ALA A 530 12.25 14.98 -8.42
C ALA A 530 11.17 15.37 -9.47
N HIS A 531 9.88 15.16 -9.15
CA HIS A 531 8.74 15.59 -9.97
C HIS A 531 8.11 16.93 -9.54
N ARG A 532 8.57 17.55 -8.44
CA ARG A 532 8.02 18.83 -7.95
C ARG A 532 8.60 20.01 -8.71
N ASP A 533 9.87 19.97 -9.12
CA ASP A 533 10.51 21.14 -9.75
C ASP A 533 10.44 21.15 -11.29
N SER A 534 10.01 20.06 -11.93
CA SER A 534 9.69 20.04 -13.38
C SER A 534 8.35 20.70 -13.71
N ASN A 535 7.54 21.03 -12.69
CA ASN A 535 6.16 21.44 -12.89
C ASN A 535 5.96 22.96 -12.98
N GLN A 536 6.96 23.71 -13.43
CA GLN A 536 6.73 25.00 -14.07
C GLN A 536 6.74 24.83 -15.59
N ARG A 537 5.52 24.66 -16.14
CA ARG A 537 5.12 24.73 -17.56
C ARG A 537 4.91 23.38 -18.27
N ASP A 538 3.96 22.55 -17.80
CA ASP A 538 3.24 21.61 -18.68
C ASP A 538 1.75 21.95 -18.78
N THR A 539 1.21 21.78 -19.98
CA THR A 539 -0.15 22.08 -20.44
C THR A 539 -1.06 20.84 -20.43
N ARG A 540 -0.76 19.81 -19.64
CA ARG A 540 -1.77 18.81 -19.22
C ARG A 540 -2.56 19.42 -18.07
N VAL A 541 -3.89 19.30 -18.10
CA VAL A 541 -4.81 19.89 -17.11
C VAL A 541 -4.33 19.49 -15.71
N LYS A 542 -3.67 20.44 -15.01
CA LYS A 542 -3.13 20.22 -13.68
C LYS A 542 -4.31 19.97 -12.74
N PHE A 543 -4.25 18.86 -12.02
CA PHE A 543 -5.22 18.56 -10.98
C PHE A 543 -5.26 19.73 -9.99
N ARG A 544 -6.41 20.42 -9.94
CA ARG A 544 -6.62 21.62 -9.14
C ARG A 544 -7.63 21.36 -8.03
N VAL A 545 -7.28 21.80 -6.83
CA VAL A 545 -8.19 21.85 -5.68
C VAL A 545 -8.69 23.27 -5.46
N LEU A 546 -10.00 23.46 -5.46
CA LEU A 546 -10.58 24.74 -5.03
C LEU A 546 -10.91 24.68 -3.53
N ILE A 547 -10.23 25.49 -2.73
CA ILE A 547 -10.48 25.60 -1.29
C ILE A 547 -11.48 26.75 -1.07
N VAL A 548 -12.57 26.50 -0.37
CA VAL A 548 -13.56 27.53 -0.02
C VAL A 548 -13.54 27.79 1.48
N GLY A 549 -13.11 28.99 1.86
CA GLY A 549 -12.91 29.42 3.24
C GLY A 549 -11.43 29.46 3.63
N GLY A 550 -10.97 30.61 4.08
CA GLY A 550 -9.62 30.94 4.51
C GLY A 550 -9.41 30.94 6.02
N GLY A 551 -10.29 30.29 6.77
CA GLY A 551 -10.04 29.94 8.17
C GLY A 551 -8.89 28.96 8.37
N ILE A 552 -8.73 28.48 9.61
CA ILE A 552 -7.61 27.63 10.03
C ILE A 552 -7.50 26.37 9.17
N ALA A 553 -8.61 25.65 8.97
CA ALA A 553 -8.63 24.45 8.14
C ALA A 553 -8.25 24.73 6.68
N GLY A 554 -8.72 25.86 6.12
CA GLY A 554 -8.44 26.26 4.74
C GLY A 554 -6.99 26.63 4.52
N LEU A 555 -6.41 27.44 5.41
CA LEU A 555 -5.00 27.81 5.32
C LEU A 555 -4.06 26.64 5.61
N VAL A 556 -4.41 25.75 6.55
CA VAL A 556 -3.65 24.52 6.80
C VAL A 556 -3.67 23.62 5.56
N LEU A 557 -4.85 23.40 4.95
CA LEU A 557 -4.96 22.63 3.72
C LEU A 557 -4.17 23.29 2.58
N ALA A 558 -4.25 24.60 2.41
CA ALA A 558 -3.46 25.32 1.41
C ALA A 558 -1.95 25.11 1.62
N ASN A 559 -1.47 25.18 2.87
CA ASN A 559 -0.06 24.95 3.18
C ASN A 559 0.34 23.49 2.89
N MET A 560 -0.54 22.53 3.17
CA MET A 560 -0.33 21.13 2.79
C MET A 560 -0.22 20.97 1.27
N LEU A 561 -1.20 21.48 0.51
CA LEU A 561 -1.22 21.36 -0.94
C LEU A 561 -0.03 22.06 -1.59
N GLN A 562 0.33 23.25 -1.11
CA GLN A 562 1.53 23.98 -1.52
C GLN A 562 2.79 23.17 -1.25
N LYS A 563 2.95 22.65 -0.03
CA LYS A 563 4.11 21.82 0.34
C LYS A 563 4.22 20.56 -0.53
N HIS A 564 3.10 20.05 -1.01
CA HIS A 564 3.03 18.87 -1.88
C HIS A 564 3.01 19.18 -3.39
N GLY A 565 3.09 20.46 -3.80
CA GLY A 565 3.09 20.85 -5.20
C GLY A 565 1.77 20.61 -5.95
N ILE A 566 0.66 20.48 -5.22
CA ILE A 566 -0.68 20.30 -5.79
C ILE A 566 -1.26 21.68 -6.09
N ASP A 567 -1.76 21.91 -7.32
CA ASP A 567 -2.35 23.20 -7.67
C ASP A 567 -3.63 23.44 -6.86
N PHE A 568 -3.75 24.63 -6.29
CA PHE A 568 -4.94 25.03 -5.56
C PHE A 568 -5.26 26.50 -5.79
N LEU A 569 -6.49 26.86 -5.47
CA LEU A 569 -6.90 28.25 -5.35
C LEU A 569 -7.81 28.34 -4.12
N LEU A 570 -7.51 29.28 -3.22
CA LEU A 570 -8.29 29.53 -2.02
C LEU A 570 -9.18 30.75 -2.23
N LEU A 571 -10.49 30.56 -2.07
CA LEU A 571 -11.50 31.61 -2.14
C LEU A 571 -11.97 31.97 -0.72
N GLU A 572 -11.61 33.16 -0.27
CA GLU A 572 -12.04 33.74 1.01
C GLU A 572 -13.16 34.75 0.77
N ALA A 573 -14.25 34.66 1.55
CA ALA A 573 -15.41 35.52 1.43
C ALA A 573 -15.14 36.95 1.95
N TYR A 574 -14.35 37.09 3.01
CA TYR A 574 -13.96 38.38 3.58
C TYR A 574 -12.93 39.11 2.70
N PRO A 575 -12.85 40.45 2.77
CA PRO A 575 -11.86 41.23 2.02
C PRO A 575 -10.41 41.00 2.49
N GLU A 576 -10.22 40.45 3.69
CA GLU A 576 -8.93 40.14 4.31
C GLU A 576 -8.94 38.73 4.93
N ILE A 577 -7.79 38.06 4.98
CA ILE A 577 -7.64 36.64 5.39
C ILE A 577 -7.53 36.44 6.91
N ALA A 578 -7.14 37.48 7.65
CA ALA A 578 -7.02 37.47 9.10
C ALA A 578 -7.78 38.66 9.71
N PRO A 579 -9.10 38.74 9.52
CA PRO A 579 -9.89 39.82 10.10
C PRO A 579 -9.90 39.74 11.63
N GLN A 580 -9.97 40.90 12.29
CA GLN A 580 -10.03 41.00 13.75
C GLN A 580 -11.45 40.68 14.30
N VAL A 581 -11.97 39.51 13.96
CA VAL A 581 -13.36 39.10 14.23
C VAL A 581 -13.48 37.79 15.03
N GLY A 582 -12.35 37.17 15.38
CA GLY A 582 -12.27 35.93 16.16
C GLY A 582 -11.63 36.14 17.53
N ALA A 583 -11.90 35.21 18.46
CA ALA A 583 -11.22 35.16 19.75
C ALA A 583 -9.85 34.48 19.63
N SER A 584 -9.52 33.60 20.57
CA SER A 584 -8.33 32.78 20.58
C SER A 584 -8.56 31.40 19.96
N ILE A 585 -7.47 30.66 19.73
CA ILE A 585 -7.48 29.28 19.27
C ILE A 585 -6.48 28.45 20.06
N GLY A 586 -6.88 27.22 20.42
CA GLY A 586 -6.02 26.24 21.07
C GLY A 586 -5.54 25.18 20.09
N PHE A 587 -4.25 24.92 20.05
CA PHE A 587 -3.63 23.83 19.31
C PHE A 587 -3.21 22.71 20.25
N GLN A 588 -3.77 21.54 19.99
CA GLN A 588 -3.46 20.29 20.69
C GLN A 588 -2.19 19.64 20.12
N PRO A 589 -1.53 18.73 20.86
CA PRO A 589 -0.29 18.09 20.41
C PRO A 589 -0.36 17.45 19.02
N HIS A 590 -1.48 16.82 18.67
CA HIS A 590 -1.67 16.20 17.36
C HIS A 590 -1.75 17.21 16.22
N GLY A 591 -2.35 18.39 16.46
CA GLY A 591 -2.39 19.49 15.51
C GLY A 591 -1.02 20.15 15.36
N LEU A 592 -0.31 20.37 16.47
CA LEU A 592 1.04 20.94 16.45
C LEU A 592 2.03 20.07 15.68
N ARG A 593 1.94 18.74 15.80
CA ARG A 593 2.74 17.80 15.01
C ARG A 593 2.53 17.95 13.50
N ILE A 594 1.31 18.26 13.08
CA ILE A 594 1.01 18.54 11.66
C ILE A 594 1.61 19.90 11.26
N LEU A 595 1.46 20.92 12.10
CA LEU A 595 2.00 22.26 11.83
C LEU A 595 3.53 22.28 11.83
N ASP A 596 4.18 21.38 12.57
CA ASP A 596 5.63 21.20 12.55
C ASP A 596 6.09 20.55 11.24
N GLN A 597 5.34 19.52 10.78
CA GLN A 597 5.53 19.00 9.44
C GLN A 597 5.32 20.08 8.36
N LEU A 598 4.54 21.13 8.60
CA LEU A 598 4.38 22.23 7.65
C LEU A 598 5.43 23.34 7.81
N GLY A 599 6.32 23.26 8.81
CA GLY A 599 7.33 24.28 9.09
C GLY A 599 6.81 25.53 9.81
N VAL A 600 5.57 25.50 10.28
CA VAL A 600 4.88 26.66 10.87
C VAL A 600 4.92 26.64 12.40
N TYR A 601 5.17 25.46 13.00
CA TYR A 601 5.12 25.25 14.44
C TYR A 601 6.03 26.19 15.24
N GLN A 602 7.29 26.39 14.82
CA GLN A 602 8.24 27.19 15.60
C GLN A 602 7.81 28.65 15.74
N GLU A 603 7.19 29.23 14.70
CA GLU A 603 6.64 30.59 14.76
C GLU A 603 5.40 30.66 15.65
N LEU A 604 4.52 29.67 15.54
CA LEU A 604 3.36 29.52 16.42
C LEU A 604 3.80 29.33 17.88
N ARG A 605 4.89 28.62 18.16
CA ARG A 605 5.40 28.42 19.51
C ARG A 605 6.00 29.68 20.12
N LYS A 606 6.72 30.49 19.32
CA LYS A 606 7.29 31.77 19.76
C LYS A 606 6.23 32.79 20.14
N GLN A 607 5.12 32.79 19.41
CA GLN A 607 4.00 33.71 19.60
C GLN A 607 2.87 33.13 20.47
N GLY A 608 2.93 31.82 20.71
CA GLY A 608 1.92 31.05 21.39
C GLY A 608 2.14 31.01 22.89
N GLU A 609 1.07 31.21 23.62
CA GLU A 609 1.01 31.11 25.06
C GLU A 609 0.90 29.63 25.44
N LEU A 610 1.75 29.19 26.36
CA LEU A 610 1.61 27.85 26.91
C LEU A 610 0.29 27.77 27.66
N LEU A 611 -0.50 26.73 27.38
CA LEU A 611 -1.66 26.45 28.20
C LEU A 611 -1.36 25.35 29.22
N VAL A 612 -1.79 25.66 30.44
CA VAL A 612 -2.17 24.73 31.52
C VAL A 612 -1.17 24.68 32.68
N THR A 613 -1.65 25.11 33.85
CA THR A 613 -1.15 24.72 35.17
C THR A 613 -2.04 23.63 35.78
N PHE A 614 -1.76 22.37 35.46
CA PHE A 614 -1.64 21.34 36.50
C PHE A 614 -0.13 21.19 36.75
N PRO A 615 0.33 20.88 37.96
CA PRO A 615 1.73 20.50 38.15
C PRO A 615 2.08 19.41 37.12
N ASP A 616 3.10 19.65 36.31
CA ASP A 616 3.64 18.69 35.33
C ASP A 616 2.78 18.39 34.08
N ALA A 617 1.69 19.11 33.80
CA ALA A 617 0.86 18.85 32.61
C ALA A 617 1.60 19.10 31.28
N GLU A 618 2.33 20.21 31.14
CA GLU A 618 3.14 20.48 29.95
C GLU A 618 4.14 19.35 29.71
N ASN A 619 4.93 19.01 30.74
CA ASN A 619 5.88 17.91 30.69
C ASN A 619 5.18 16.59 30.34
N THR A 620 3.99 16.32 30.88
CA THR A 620 3.21 15.12 30.57
C THR A 620 2.78 15.09 29.10
N PHE A 621 2.28 16.20 28.56
CA PHE A 621 1.89 16.28 27.14
C PHE A 621 3.11 16.13 26.22
N VAL A 622 4.22 16.79 26.55
CA VAL A 622 5.47 16.68 25.79
C VAL A 622 6.07 15.28 25.88
N GLN A 623 6.11 14.66 27.07
CA GLN A 623 6.62 13.29 27.25
C GLN A 623 5.77 12.26 26.50
N ARG A 624 4.44 12.40 26.54
CA ARG A 624 3.53 11.41 25.92
C ARG A 624 3.33 11.62 24.42
N HIS A 625 3.37 12.87 23.96
CA HIS A 625 2.93 13.23 22.62
C HIS A 625 3.96 14.06 21.83
N GLY A 626 5.06 14.47 22.44
CA GLY A 626 6.15 15.24 21.82
C GLY A 626 5.89 16.75 21.73
N TYR A 627 4.67 17.22 22.03
CA TYR A 627 4.27 18.62 21.86
C TYR A 627 3.40 19.08 23.05
N PRO A 628 3.47 20.38 23.42
CA PRO A 628 2.63 20.95 24.46
C PRO A 628 1.22 21.26 23.95
N LEU A 629 0.41 21.94 24.76
CA LEU A 629 -0.83 22.58 24.34
C LEU A 629 -0.57 24.10 24.26
N ILE A 630 -0.93 24.73 23.14
CA ILE A 630 -0.63 26.16 22.89
C ILE A 630 -1.94 26.92 22.63
N PHE A 631 -2.09 28.11 23.22
CA PHE A 631 -3.11 29.10 22.84
C PHE A 631 -2.49 30.27 22.11
N LEU A 632 -3.23 30.88 21.20
CA LEU A 632 -2.89 32.19 20.65
C LEU A 632 -4.13 32.88 20.11
N GLU A 633 -3.97 34.16 19.79
CA GLU A 633 -4.98 34.92 19.05
C GLU A 633 -5.22 34.26 17.69
N ARG A 634 -6.49 34.01 17.35
CA ARG A 634 -6.85 33.38 16.07
C ARG A 634 -6.32 34.19 14.90
N GLN A 635 -6.38 35.53 15.00
CA GLN A 635 -5.84 36.43 13.97
C GLN A 635 -4.34 36.20 13.76
N LEU A 636 -3.57 36.05 14.84
CA LEU A 636 -2.13 35.79 14.75
C LEU A 636 -1.85 34.41 14.13
N ALA A 637 -2.61 33.38 14.51
CA ALA A 637 -2.50 32.06 13.90
C ALA A 637 -2.77 32.10 12.39
N LEU A 638 -3.81 32.81 11.96
CA LEU A 638 -4.14 32.99 10.55
C LEU A 638 -3.05 33.78 9.82
N ASN A 639 -2.51 34.84 10.41
CA ASN A 639 -1.42 35.61 9.83
C ASN A 639 -0.16 34.76 9.60
N ILE A 640 0.19 33.93 10.58
CA ILE A 640 1.34 33.01 10.49
C ILE A 640 1.07 31.93 9.43
N LEU A 641 -0.10 31.28 9.45
CA LEU A 641 -0.44 30.29 8.41
C LEU A 641 -0.46 30.91 7.02
N TYR A 642 -0.97 32.14 6.91
CA TYR A 642 -1.02 32.86 5.66
C TYR A 642 0.39 33.23 5.20
N SER A 643 1.28 33.74 6.06
CA SER A 643 2.63 34.21 5.68
C SER A 643 3.47 33.15 4.96
N HIS A 644 3.20 31.87 5.21
CA HIS A 644 3.87 30.73 4.56
C HIS A 644 3.27 30.34 3.19
N LEU A 645 2.20 30.99 2.74
CA LEU A 645 1.55 30.74 1.44
C LEU A 645 1.97 31.70 0.33
N ASP A 646 1.96 31.19 -0.90
CA ASP A 646 1.93 31.97 -2.13
C ASP A 646 0.63 32.79 -2.19
N LYS A 647 0.79 34.10 -2.08
CA LYS A 647 -0.31 35.07 -2.02
C LYS A 647 -1.12 35.10 -3.31
N SER A 648 -0.53 34.74 -4.44
CA SER A 648 -1.21 34.71 -5.73
C SER A 648 -2.30 33.63 -5.80
N LYS A 649 -2.26 32.64 -4.90
CA LYS A 649 -3.22 31.53 -4.81
C LYS A 649 -4.37 31.80 -3.83
N VAL A 650 -4.42 32.97 -3.21
CA VAL A 650 -5.43 33.34 -2.21
C VAL A 650 -6.20 34.56 -2.69
N LEU A 651 -7.49 34.38 -2.95
CA LEU A 651 -8.38 35.45 -3.42
C LEU A 651 -9.39 35.81 -2.33
N THR A 652 -9.35 37.06 -1.89
CA THR A 652 -10.29 37.62 -0.92
C THR A 652 -11.49 38.27 -1.62
N GLY A 653 -12.59 38.48 -0.86
CA GLY A 653 -13.85 39.01 -1.39
C GLY A 653 -14.57 38.05 -2.36
N LYS A 654 -14.21 36.76 -2.36
CA LYS A 654 -14.73 35.72 -3.26
C LYS A 654 -15.74 34.82 -2.55
N ALA A 655 -16.83 35.41 -2.08
CA ALA A 655 -17.91 34.66 -1.45
C ALA A 655 -18.60 33.72 -2.45
N VAL A 656 -18.48 32.41 -2.26
CA VAL A 656 -19.10 31.39 -3.12
C VAL A 656 -20.62 31.37 -2.93
N CYS A 657 -21.39 31.35 -4.03
CA CYS A 657 -22.85 31.27 -4.01
C CYS A 657 -23.41 30.03 -4.73
N ASN A 658 -22.68 29.46 -5.70
CA ASN A 658 -23.13 28.28 -6.44
C ASN A 658 -21.97 27.33 -6.75
N VAL A 659 -22.26 26.03 -6.77
CA VAL A 659 -21.33 24.97 -7.15
C VAL A 659 -22.04 24.00 -8.09
N ALA A 660 -21.49 23.79 -9.29
CA ALA A 660 -21.99 22.86 -10.28
C ALA A 660 -20.99 21.72 -10.50
N LEU A 661 -21.46 20.48 -10.41
CA LEU A 661 -20.70 19.28 -10.74
C LEU A 661 -20.62 19.11 -12.27
N LEU A 662 -19.43 18.85 -12.78
CA LEU A 662 -19.18 18.50 -14.17
C LEU A 662 -18.73 17.02 -14.25
N GLN A 663 -18.79 16.43 -15.44
CA GLN A 663 -18.32 15.04 -15.67
C GLN A 663 -16.87 14.85 -15.17
N ASN A 664 -16.01 15.84 -15.44
CA ASN A 664 -14.58 15.78 -15.14
C ASN A 664 -14.08 16.85 -14.15
N GLY A 665 -14.97 17.53 -13.42
CA GLY A 665 -14.55 18.59 -12.50
C GLY A 665 -15.71 19.28 -11.77
N VAL A 666 -15.45 20.46 -11.26
CA VAL A 666 -16.39 21.33 -10.57
C VAL A 666 -16.23 22.77 -11.05
N THR A 667 -17.35 23.48 -11.12
CA THR A 667 -17.39 24.92 -11.38
C THR A 667 -18.03 25.64 -10.20
N VAL A 668 -17.45 26.77 -9.81
CA VAL A 668 -17.87 27.56 -8.65
C VAL A 668 -18.11 28.99 -9.07
N THR A 669 -19.27 29.52 -8.72
CA THR A 669 -19.65 30.91 -8.97
C THR A 669 -19.61 31.69 -7.65
N THR A 670 -18.99 32.86 -7.66
CA THR A 670 -18.96 33.78 -6.51
C THR A 670 -20.05 34.85 -6.64
N LYS A 671 -20.40 35.50 -5.52
CA LYS A 671 -21.46 36.53 -5.46
C LYS A 671 -21.24 37.73 -6.38
N ASN A 672 -20.00 38.05 -6.68
CA ASN A 672 -19.62 39.11 -7.62
C ASN A 672 -19.61 38.65 -9.09
N GLY A 673 -20.03 37.41 -9.38
CA GLY A 673 -20.20 36.88 -10.73
C GLY A 673 -18.99 36.14 -11.29
N ASP A 674 -17.86 36.05 -10.57
CA ASP A 674 -16.70 35.33 -11.08
C ASP A 674 -16.93 33.81 -11.09
N LEU A 675 -16.29 33.14 -12.05
CA LEU A 675 -16.37 31.69 -12.24
C LEU A 675 -14.99 31.06 -12.10
N TYR A 676 -14.90 30.02 -11.27
CA TYR A 676 -13.69 29.23 -11.06
C TYR A 676 -13.94 27.76 -11.38
N SER A 677 -12.96 27.09 -11.95
CA SER A 677 -13.01 25.65 -12.27
C SER A 677 -11.89 24.89 -11.58
N ALA A 678 -12.17 23.66 -11.15
CA ALA A 678 -11.24 22.77 -10.48
C ALA A 678 -11.65 21.30 -10.66
N ASP A 679 -10.79 20.35 -10.27
CA ASP A 679 -11.10 18.91 -10.33
C ASP A 679 -11.93 18.47 -9.12
N ILE A 680 -11.64 19.07 -7.96
CA ILE A 680 -12.38 18.91 -6.71
C ILE A 680 -12.51 20.24 -5.98
N ILE A 681 -13.48 20.32 -5.07
CA ILE A 681 -13.69 21.44 -4.15
C ILE A 681 -13.68 20.95 -2.71
N VAL A 682 -13.02 21.70 -1.84
CA VAL A 682 -12.99 21.45 -0.39
C VAL A 682 -13.60 22.65 0.33
N GLY A 683 -14.76 22.43 0.96
CA GLY A 683 -15.44 23.40 1.82
C GLY A 683 -14.86 23.36 3.23
N CYS A 684 -14.13 24.41 3.60
CA CYS A 684 -13.53 24.57 4.94
C CYS A 684 -14.41 25.45 5.83
N GLU A 685 -15.07 26.46 5.25
CA GLU A 685 -16.07 27.32 5.93
C GLU A 685 -17.34 27.48 5.07
N TRP A 686 -17.65 26.48 4.24
CA TRP A 686 -18.80 26.44 3.33
C TRP A 686 -19.45 25.06 3.35
N HIS A 687 -20.78 25.02 3.39
CA HIS A 687 -21.55 23.78 3.36
C HIS A 687 -22.26 23.62 2.00
N PRO A 688 -22.14 22.45 1.35
CA PRO A 688 -22.97 22.13 0.19
C PRO A 688 -24.43 21.97 0.58
N GLN A 689 -25.35 22.26 -0.35
CA GLN A 689 -26.78 22.02 -0.14
C GLN A 689 -27.10 20.53 0.06
N HIS A 690 -26.28 19.63 -0.51
CA HIS A 690 -26.36 18.19 -0.28
C HIS A 690 -25.75 17.82 1.07
N GLY A 691 -26.57 17.37 2.01
CA GLY A 691 -26.16 17.06 3.38
C GLY A 691 -26.18 18.25 4.34
N SER A 692 -26.81 19.36 3.96
CA SER A 692 -27.07 20.46 4.90
C SER A 692 -27.88 19.94 6.10
N PRO A 693 -27.49 20.27 7.34
CA PRO A 693 -28.18 19.83 8.55
C PRO A 693 -29.67 20.19 8.62
N GLY A 694 -30.16 21.05 7.72
CA GLY A 694 -31.57 21.45 7.69
C GLY A 694 -32.07 21.88 9.07
N ASN A 695 -33.12 21.22 9.54
CA ASN A 695 -33.74 21.44 10.86
C ASN A 695 -33.09 20.63 12.00
N ASP A 696 -32.10 19.77 11.75
CA ASP A 696 -31.57 18.83 12.75
C ASP A 696 -30.40 19.40 13.57
N MET A 697 -29.89 20.58 13.22
CA MET A 697 -28.82 21.24 13.98
C MET A 697 -29.32 21.64 15.37
N ARG A 698 -28.92 20.90 16.40
CA ARG A 698 -29.32 21.13 17.79
C ARG A 698 -28.47 22.21 18.44
N CYS A 699 -29.07 23.07 19.24
CA CYS A 699 -28.38 24.07 20.05
C CYS A 699 -28.97 24.13 21.46
N ASP A 700 -28.18 23.73 22.45
CA ASP A 700 -28.57 23.75 23.88
C ASP A 700 -27.91 24.91 24.65
N TYR A 701 -26.81 25.44 24.13
CA TYR A 701 -25.94 26.38 24.84
C TYR A 701 -25.67 27.64 24.02
N GLY A 702 -25.27 28.69 24.71
CA GLY A 702 -24.66 29.88 24.13
C GLY A 702 -23.35 30.20 24.87
N CYS A 703 -22.56 31.09 24.29
CA CYS A 703 -21.32 31.57 24.87
C CYS A 703 -21.22 33.09 24.70
N VAL A 704 -20.90 33.78 25.80
CA VAL A 704 -20.31 35.13 25.72
C VAL A 704 -18.81 34.96 25.89
N PHE A 705 -18.03 35.46 24.94
CA PHE A 705 -16.59 35.35 24.99
C PHE A 705 -15.91 36.66 24.65
N GLY A 706 -14.70 36.85 25.17
CA GLY A 706 -13.99 38.09 25.01
C GLY A 706 -12.52 38.05 25.37
N ILE A 707 -11.89 39.19 25.13
CA ILE A 707 -10.50 39.50 25.49
C ILE A 707 -10.57 40.74 26.36
N SER A 708 -9.90 40.73 27.51
CA SER A 708 -9.86 41.86 28.44
C SER A 708 -8.44 42.18 28.87
N LYS A 709 -8.21 43.41 29.33
CA LYS A 709 -7.04 43.81 30.12
C LYS A 709 -7.48 44.14 31.53
N VAL A 710 -6.98 43.40 32.51
CA VAL A 710 -7.32 43.60 33.92
C VAL A 710 -6.17 44.24 34.69
N SER A 711 -6.48 45.00 35.72
CA SER A 711 -5.50 45.70 36.56
C SER A 711 -4.64 44.75 37.41
N SER A 712 -5.14 43.55 37.70
CA SER A 712 -4.40 42.47 38.35
C SER A 712 -4.31 41.29 37.38
N PRO A 713 -3.25 41.20 36.57
CA PRO A 713 -3.14 40.19 35.51
C PRO A 713 -3.06 38.78 36.12
N LEU A 714 -3.83 37.85 35.54
CA LEU A 714 -3.71 36.42 35.84
C LEU A 714 -2.32 35.92 35.41
N PRO A 715 -1.75 34.90 36.08
CA PRO A 715 -0.48 34.32 35.64
C PRO A 715 -0.53 33.90 34.18
N ILE A 716 0.51 34.22 33.42
CA ILE A 716 0.62 33.84 32.00
C ILE A 716 0.51 32.33 31.88
N GLY A 717 -0.34 31.86 30.97
CA GLY A 717 -0.59 30.43 30.72
C GLY A 717 -1.50 29.74 31.74
N SER A 718 -2.02 30.47 32.73
CA SER A 718 -3.01 29.92 33.66
C SER A 718 -4.35 29.69 32.97
N PHE A 719 -5.01 28.59 33.33
CA PHE A 719 -6.37 28.28 32.94
C PHE A 719 -7.20 28.08 34.21
N THR A 720 -8.26 28.87 34.38
CA THR A 720 -9.24 28.70 35.45
C THR A 720 -10.57 28.30 34.85
N SER A 721 -11.15 27.22 35.34
CA SER A 721 -12.53 26.85 35.02
C SER A 721 -13.42 26.99 36.24
N VAL A 722 -14.58 27.63 36.05
CA VAL A 722 -15.62 27.72 37.08
C VAL A 722 -16.82 26.96 36.55
N LEU A 723 -17.08 25.79 37.12
CA LEU A 723 -18.18 24.91 36.71
C LEU A 723 -19.38 25.13 37.61
N ARG A 724 -20.51 25.56 37.04
CA ARG A 724 -21.79 25.66 37.73
C ARG A 724 -22.88 24.98 36.90
N ARG A 725 -24.02 24.69 37.52
CA ARG A 725 -25.17 24.14 36.80
C ARG A 725 -25.68 25.18 35.80
N ASN A 726 -25.77 24.80 34.52
CA ASN A 726 -26.24 25.64 33.40
C ASN A 726 -25.42 26.91 33.11
N ASN A 727 -24.27 27.08 33.75
CA ASN A 727 -23.43 28.27 33.64
C ASN A 727 -21.98 27.86 33.94
N SER A 728 -21.02 28.16 33.06
CA SER A 728 -19.61 27.92 33.35
C SER A 728 -18.70 28.96 32.73
N TYR A 729 -17.52 29.13 33.32
CA TYR A 729 -16.51 30.06 32.85
C TYR A 729 -15.21 29.32 32.51
N GLY A 730 -14.55 29.74 31.44
CA GLY A 730 -13.14 29.47 31.18
C GLY A 730 -12.40 30.79 31.13
N ILE A 731 -11.35 30.95 31.93
CA ILE A 731 -10.54 32.17 32.00
C ILE A 731 -9.07 31.81 31.78
N LEU A 732 -8.41 32.48 30.85
CA LEU A 732 -7.05 32.21 30.46
C LEU A 732 -6.19 33.47 30.60
N GLY A 733 -5.11 33.38 31.38
CA GLY A 733 -4.14 34.45 31.50
C GLY A 733 -3.15 34.45 30.34
N GLY A 734 -3.06 35.57 29.62
CA GLY A 734 -2.19 35.72 28.47
C GLY A 734 -1.10 36.78 28.62
N LEU A 735 -0.27 36.92 27.60
CA LEU A 735 0.83 37.87 27.49
C LEU A 735 0.32 39.31 27.53
N HIS A 736 1.18 40.23 27.96
CA HIS A 736 0.89 41.68 28.02
C HIS A 736 -0.37 42.03 28.85
N GLY A 737 -0.68 41.22 29.86
CA GLY A 737 -1.83 41.42 30.75
C GLY A 737 -3.19 41.16 30.10
N ARG A 738 -3.24 40.44 28.97
CA ARG A 738 -4.49 40.01 28.34
C ARG A 738 -5.10 38.85 29.13
N VAL A 739 -6.42 38.80 29.14
CA VAL A 739 -7.20 37.69 29.67
C VAL A 739 -8.23 37.28 28.64
N TYR A 740 -8.17 36.04 28.19
CA TYR A 740 -9.18 35.43 27.32
C TYR A 740 -10.23 34.78 28.21
N TRP A 741 -11.51 34.98 27.90
CA TRP A 741 -12.56 34.42 28.73
C TRP A 741 -13.76 33.97 27.92
N PHE A 742 -14.41 32.93 28.43
CA PHE A 742 -15.60 32.30 27.89
C PHE A 742 -16.60 32.14 29.03
N HIS A 743 -17.84 32.53 28.80
CA HIS A 743 -18.97 32.34 29.68
C HIS A 743 -20.02 31.52 28.93
N PHE A 744 -20.04 30.23 29.19
CA PHE A 744 -20.99 29.29 28.62
C PHE A 744 -22.26 29.25 29.46
N PHE A 745 -23.41 29.33 28.81
CA PHE A 745 -24.71 29.32 29.48
C PHE A 745 -25.69 28.42 28.73
N LYS A 746 -26.63 27.83 29.46
CA LYS A 746 -27.71 27.04 28.86
C LYS A 746 -28.79 27.97 28.31
N LEU A 747 -29.27 27.71 27.10
CA LEU A 747 -30.42 28.41 26.54
C LEU A 747 -31.69 28.07 27.34
N GLN A 748 -32.65 29.01 27.40
CA GLN A 748 -33.93 28.78 28.07
C GLN A 748 -34.70 27.62 27.43
N ASN A 749 -34.68 27.55 26.10
CA ASN A 749 -35.26 26.48 25.31
C ASN A 749 -34.22 25.94 24.34
N ARG A 750 -34.21 24.62 24.13
CA ARG A 750 -33.42 24.00 23.07
C ARG A 750 -33.89 24.50 21.72
N ALA A 751 -32.96 24.94 20.89
CA ALA A 751 -33.23 25.44 19.54
C ALA A 751 -32.74 24.45 18.48
N TYR A 752 -33.35 24.54 17.29
CA TYR A 752 -33.05 23.70 16.14
C TYR A 752 -33.02 24.51 14.85
N GLY A 753 -32.06 24.25 13.98
CA GLY A 753 -31.99 24.82 12.63
C GLY A 753 -32.21 26.34 12.59
N ALA A 754 -33.25 26.79 11.87
CA ALA A 754 -33.60 28.21 11.75
C ALA A 754 -34.06 28.88 13.06
N GLY A 755 -34.44 28.10 14.07
CA GLY A 755 -34.83 28.59 15.40
C GLY A 755 -33.64 28.90 16.33
N ILE A 756 -32.41 28.65 15.89
CA ILE A 756 -31.20 28.98 16.67
C ILE A 756 -31.09 30.51 16.80
N PRO A 757 -31.00 31.06 18.03
CA PRO A 757 -31.04 32.50 18.25
C PRO A 757 -29.79 33.19 17.67
N ARG A 758 -30.00 34.39 17.12
CA ARG A 758 -28.93 35.36 16.84
C ARG A 758 -29.02 36.47 17.87
N PHE A 759 -27.97 36.61 18.69
CA PHE A 759 -27.94 37.58 19.76
C PHE A 759 -27.53 38.96 19.25
N SER A 760 -28.25 39.99 19.68
CA SER A 760 -27.88 41.39 19.44
C SER A 760 -26.86 41.87 20.49
N LYS A 761 -26.33 43.09 20.32
CA LYS A 761 -25.47 43.70 21.34
C LYS A 761 -26.22 44.07 22.62
N GLU A 762 -27.52 44.32 22.51
CA GLU A 762 -28.42 44.51 23.63
C GLU A 762 -28.61 43.20 24.42
N ASP A 763 -28.74 42.07 23.73
CA ASP A 763 -28.81 40.74 24.38
C ASP A 763 -27.52 40.42 25.12
N GLU A 764 -26.36 40.67 24.48
CA GLU A 764 -25.04 40.54 25.11
C GLU A 764 -24.94 41.38 26.39
N SER A 765 -25.36 42.65 26.33
CA SER A 765 -25.30 43.56 27.47
C SER A 765 -26.22 43.12 28.61
N ARG A 766 -27.44 42.68 28.30
CA ARG A 766 -28.41 42.19 29.28
C ARG A 766 -27.93 40.89 29.94
N HIS A 767 -27.35 39.98 29.16
CA HIS A 767 -26.76 38.74 29.66
C HIS A 767 -25.60 39.04 30.61
N ILE A 768 -24.67 39.92 30.21
CA ILE A 768 -23.54 40.32 31.05
C ILE A 768 -24.02 40.92 32.37
N GLN A 769 -25.01 41.83 32.34
CA GLN A 769 -25.54 42.48 33.54
C GLN A 769 -26.06 41.48 34.58
N GLY A 770 -26.72 40.40 34.12
CA GLY A 770 -27.21 39.33 34.98
C GLY A 770 -26.11 38.53 35.71
N HIS A 771 -24.86 38.65 35.26
CA HIS A 771 -23.73 37.84 35.72
C HIS A 771 -22.56 38.67 36.27
N GLU A 772 -22.68 40.00 36.35
CA GLU A 772 -21.59 40.91 36.74
C GLU A 772 -20.91 40.55 38.06
N ASN A 773 -21.69 40.06 39.03
CA ASN A 773 -21.20 39.74 40.37
C ASN A 773 -20.68 38.31 40.51
N ASP A 774 -20.66 37.51 39.44
CA ASP A 774 -20.14 36.15 39.49
C ASP A 774 -18.65 36.15 39.83
N ILE A 775 -18.33 35.44 40.92
CA ILE A 775 -16.96 35.25 41.39
C ILE A 775 -16.28 34.19 40.51
N LEU A 776 -15.17 34.60 39.88
CA LEU A 776 -14.38 33.77 38.97
C LEU A 776 -13.16 33.18 39.67
N THR A 777 -12.49 34.01 40.48
CA THR A 777 -11.46 33.61 41.43
C THR A 777 -11.68 34.41 42.72
N PRO A 778 -11.02 34.09 43.85
CA PRO A 778 -11.14 34.87 45.08
C PRO A 778 -10.95 36.38 44.89
N ASN A 779 -10.18 36.80 43.89
CA ASN A 779 -9.84 38.21 43.62
C ASN A 779 -10.35 38.73 42.27
N LEU A 780 -11.23 38.02 41.57
CA LEU A 780 -11.71 38.41 40.23
C LEU A 780 -13.20 38.12 40.07
N LYS A 781 -13.99 39.14 39.76
CA LYS A 781 -15.41 39.00 39.36
C LYS A 781 -15.58 39.19 37.86
N PHE A 782 -16.69 38.69 37.32
CA PHE A 782 -16.97 38.81 35.89
C PHE A 782 -17.05 40.26 35.40
N LYS A 783 -17.63 41.17 36.20
CA LYS A 783 -17.63 42.61 35.88
C LYS A 783 -16.22 43.21 35.70
N ASP A 784 -15.21 42.67 36.36
CA ASP A 784 -13.85 43.17 36.27
C ASP A 784 -13.23 42.82 34.91
N LEU A 785 -13.55 41.63 34.39
CA LEU A 785 -13.23 41.25 33.00
C LEU A 785 -13.99 42.14 32.01
N VAL A 786 -15.28 42.35 32.22
CA VAL A 786 -16.12 43.16 31.32
C VAL A 786 -15.67 44.61 31.29
N LYS A 787 -15.28 45.19 32.43
CA LYS A 787 -14.76 46.56 32.53
C LYS A 787 -13.49 46.74 31.71
N GLY A 788 -12.63 45.72 31.69
CA GLY A 788 -11.39 45.69 30.93
C GLY A 788 -11.52 45.20 29.49
N LYS A 789 -12.74 44.99 28.97
CA LYS A 789 -12.95 44.34 27.68
C LYS A 789 -12.34 45.13 26.51
N VAL A 790 -11.57 44.41 25.69
CA VAL A 790 -11.05 44.85 24.39
C VAL A 790 -12.02 44.41 23.30
N THR A 791 -12.43 43.14 23.34
CA THR A 791 -13.44 42.56 22.45
C THR A 791 -14.39 41.68 23.25
N CYS A 792 -15.67 41.66 22.87
CA CYS A 792 -16.69 40.86 23.52
C CYS A 792 -17.78 40.54 22.49
N ASN A 793 -18.18 39.28 22.39
CA ASN A 793 -19.22 38.80 21.50
C ASN A 793 -20.05 37.70 22.17
N MET A 794 -21.34 37.66 21.85
CA MET A 794 -22.27 36.61 22.26
C MET A 794 -22.68 35.76 21.05
N THR A 795 -22.70 34.44 21.21
CA THR A 795 -23.07 33.51 20.14
C THR A 795 -23.80 32.28 20.66
N ALA A 796 -24.64 31.68 19.81
CA ALA A 796 -25.23 30.37 20.07
C ALA A 796 -24.23 29.26 19.70
N LEU A 797 -24.30 28.13 20.38
CA LEU A 797 -23.39 27.00 20.22
C LEU A 797 -24.12 25.78 19.63
N PRO A 798 -24.34 25.77 18.31
CA PRO A 798 -24.92 24.61 17.66
C PRO A 798 -23.93 23.45 17.61
N GLU A 799 -24.44 22.25 17.87
CA GLU A 799 -23.74 20.98 17.82
C GLU A 799 -24.29 20.15 16.65
N TYR A 800 -23.43 19.84 15.68
CA TYR A 800 -23.79 18.97 14.58
C TYR A 800 -22.57 18.30 13.95
N ILE A 801 -22.71 17.02 13.61
CA ILE A 801 -21.73 16.24 12.87
C ILE A 801 -22.40 15.76 11.59
N VAL A 802 -21.91 16.19 10.44
CA VAL A 802 -22.38 15.66 9.16
C VAL A 802 -21.98 14.18 9.09
N GLN A 803 -22.88 13.28 8.72
CA GLN A 803 -22.55 11.84 8.62
C GLN A 803 -21.69 11.52 7.39
N GLN A 804 -21.80 12.34 6.35
CA GLN A 804 -21.09 12.17 5.09
C GLN A 804 -20.33 13.45 4.73
N TRP A 805 -18.99 13.39 4.76
CA TRP A 805 -18.11 14.55 4.58
C TRP A 805 -17.68 14.76 3.13
N HIS A 806 -18.25 13.99 2.21
CA HIS A 806 -17.94 14.11 0.79
C HIS A 806 -19.13 13.68 -0.08
N HIS A 807 -19.25 14.28 -1.25
CA HIS A 807 -20.21 13.90 -2.27
C HIS A 807 -19.58 14.12 -3.65
N ASN A 808 -19.35 13.04 -4.40
CA ASN A 808 -18.62 13.07 -5.67
C ASN A 808 -17.27 13.80 -5.55
N ARG A 809 -17.17 15.02 -6.10
CA ARG A 809 -15.98 15.87 -6.16
C ARG A 809 -15.97 16.99 -5.10
N ILE A 810 -16.94 16.98 -4.18
CA ILE A 810 -17.09 17.94 -3.09
C ILE A 810 -16.69 17.26 -1.79
N ILE A 811 -15.83 17.90 -1.00
CA ILE A 811 -15.39 17.44 0.32
C ILE A 811 -15.63 18.57 1.31
N THR A 812 -16.03 18.27 2.55
CA THR A 812 -16.09 19.23 3.65
C THR A 812 -15.13 18.81 4.76
N ILE A 813 -14.45 19.78 5.36
CA ILE A 813 -13.53 19.56 6.48
C ILE A 813 -13.67 20.67 7.53
N GLY A 814 -13.12 20.44 8.73
CA GLY A 814 -13.14 21.40 9.82
C GLY A 814 -14.57 21.70 10.32
N ASP A 815 -14.81 22.96 10.71
CA ASP A 815 -16.12 23.45 11.18
C ASP A 815 -17.26 23.23 10.18
N SER A 816 -16.94 22.94 8.91
CA SER A 816 -17.94 22.63 7.86
C SER A 816 -18.43 21.18 7.85
N ALA A 817 -17.69 20.28 8.50
CA ALA A 817 -18.07 18.87 8.62
C ALA A 817 -18.48 18.51 10.05
N HIS A 818 -17.88 19.21 11.02
CA HIS A 818 -18.10 19.00 12.45
C HIS A 818 -18.22 20.36 13.13
N LYS A 819 -19.47 20.81 13.30
CA LYS A 819 -19.76 22.05 14.02
C LYS A 819 -19.96 21.71 15.49
N VAL A 820 -18.89 21.82 16.24
CA VAL A 820 -18.92 21.84 17.70
C VAL A 820 -18.26 23.15 18.08
N ARG A 821 -19.04 24.10 18.55
CA ARG A 821 -18.52 25.36 19.09
C ARG A 821 -18.93 25.50 20.53
#